data_AF-A0A5C5YLE6-F1
#
_entry.id   AF-A0A5C5YLE6-F1
#
_cell.length_a   1.000
_cell.length_b   1.000
_cell.length_c   1.000
_cell.angle_alpha   90.00
_cell.angle_beta   90.00
_cell.angle_gamma   90.00
#
_symmetry.space_group_name_H-M   'P 1'
#
loop_
_entity.id
_entity.type
_entity.pdbx_description
1 polymer ?
#
loop_
_entity_poly.entity_id
_entity_poly.type
_entity_poly.pdbx_seq_one_letter_code
_entity_poly.pdbx_strand_id
1 'polypeptide(L)'
;MVRRLVPAAVLAWLLTGSAALLMAADRPTPEELVRILQSDDASPHDRALACEQLGVSGSDEAVPTLAALLDDPGFSHYARYALQIMPGSASGEALRSALNRLDGDLLVGVINSVGARHDQRAVERLEELAAAGDPDAAVAAASALASIDASRFEMFLASTTPASRGHLDDAVLACAERLAEQGQTSLAAAMLRTLEESNPTDAVRAAAILGIVRHSQSSDRANLVKNLLASDDDWEFTVGLQAAVQGEAPGGATLLAAAIRPESPSRHVRIIRALRVLGDHATVGVAREAAGSDLLAVRAEGIKAVGALGDASDAPLLMRLALAEDDASEAARHSLVEIKDHGLDEALVAMLKESDANSRALAAELIGRRRVTAGAGALIDAARLADEPAVRVAALEAAGRLAVGETLPALLDLAANSRSVAERTLAEQASLAAASRLTDREQAAGLIADRLLKAPYDQASVLLNVLATIGGTRSLEIVAATAQKPDRDLQDQATRVLGAWRTPDAAPVLQGLASSNHPFSVRALRGYLRIARQLEASESERLRMCREALGIASRDEEKLLALRILERIPSVEGLEIASGELTGDRLGKQASESVVQIAEAVAPSHSAAAATAAKLVLKTGGSDDVISRAKRLTTE
;
A
#
# COMPACT_ATOMS: atom_id res chain seq x y z
N MET A 1 -36.96 -4.23 -11.30
CA MET A 1 -36.89 -3.09 -10.36
C MET A 1 -36.33 -1.90 -11.13
N VAL A 2 -37.22 -1.07 -11.69
CA VAL A 2 -36.90 0.09 -12.54
C VAL A 2 -37.28 1.34 -11.76
N ARG A 3 -36.30 2.20 -11.40
CA ARG A 3 -36.47 3.62 -11.09
C ARG A 3 -35.07 4.26 -10.95
N ARG A 4 -34.67 5.05 -11.95
CA ARG A 4 -34.67 6.53 -11.96
C ARG A 4 -33.56 7.14 -11.09
N LEU A 5 -32.49 7.62 -11.73
CA LEU A 5 -31.73 8.82 -11.35
C LEU A 5 -30.96 9.35 -12.58
N VAL A 6 -31.60 10.26 -13.31
CA VAL A 6 -30.99 11.31 -14.16
C VAL A 6 -31.74 12.57 -13.71
N PRO A 7 -31.04 13.61 -13.20
CA PRO A 7 -30.36 14.55 -14.08
C PRO A 7 -29.06 15.12 -13.48
N ALA A 8 -27.91 14.60 -13.91
CA ALA A 8 -26.63 15.33 -13.88
C ALA A 8 -26.05 15.57 -15.30
N ALA A 9 -26.65 14.96 -16.33
CA ALA A 9 -26.13 14.99 -17.70
C ALA A 9 -26.56 16.23 -18.53
N VAL A 10 -27.52 17.04 -18.08
CA VAL A 10 -28.04 18.18 -18.87
C VAL A 10 -27.32 19.50 -18.56
N LEU A 11 -26.64 19.63 -17.41
CA LEU A 11 -25.80 20.82 -17.14
C LEU A 11 -24.35 20.67 -17.62
N ALA A 12 -23.88 19.45 -17.91
CA ALA A 12 -22.59 19.24 -18.55
C ALA A 12 -22.60 19.59 -20.04
N TRP A 13 -23.76 19.55 -20.71
CA TRP A 13 -23.90 19.84 -22.14
C TRP A 13 -23.94 21.33 -22.50
N LEU A 14 -24.17 22.23 -21.54
CA LEU A 14 -24.18 23.69 -21.79
C LEU A 14 -22.86 24.39 -21.43
N LEU A 15 -21.90 23.69 -20.81
CA LEU A 15 -20.54 24.21 -20.55
C LEU A 15 -19.43 23.39 -21.24
N THR A 16 -19.72 22.23 -21.82
CA THR A 16 -18.81 21.55 -22.75
C THR A 16 -18.98 22.01 -24.20
N GLY A 17 -20.14 22.59 -24.55
CA GLY A 17 -20.39 23.17 -25.88
C GLY A 17 -19.54 24.41 -26.21
N SER A 18 -18.85 25.00 -25.22
CA SER A 18 -17.96 26.17 -25.43
C SER A 18 -16.47 25.86 -25.22
N ALA A 19 -16.11 24.66 -24.73
CA ALA A 19 -14.72 24.22 -24.61
C ALA A 19 -14.32 23.18 -25.67
N ALA A 20 -15.29 22.47 -26.28
CA ALA A 20 -15.04 21.62 -27.44
C ALA A 20 -14.80 22.40 -28.75
N LEU A 21 -15.09 23.71 -28.77
CA LEU A 21 -14.85 24.58 -29.94
C LEU A 21 -13.48 25.30 -29.94
N LEU A 22 -12.66 25.16 -28.90
CA LEU A 22 -11.38 25.88 -28.78
C LEU A 22 -10.13 24.98 -28.66
N MET A 23 -10.28 23.67 -28.85
CA MET A 23 -9.16 22.72 -28.99
C MET A 23 -9.38 21.74 -30.18
N ALA A 24 -10.11 22.18 -31.21
CA ALA A 24 -9.94 21.58 -32.54
C ALA A 24 -8.63 22.13 -33.11
N ALA A 25 -7.51 21.54 -32.69
CA ALA A 25 -6.28 21.64 -33.47
C ALA A 25 -6.62 21.19 -34.89
N ASP A 26 -6.10 21.91 -35.88
CA ASP A 26 -6.23 21.61 -37.32
C ASP A 26 -5.71 20.18 -37.54
N ARG A 27 -6.61 19.19 -37.45
CA ARG A 27 -6.23 17.79 -37.65
C ARG A 27 -6.09 17.61 -39.15
N PRO A 28 -4.93 17.14 -39.64
CA PRO A 28 -4.70 17.01 -41.06
C PRO A 28 -5.79 16.14 -41.70
N THR A 29 -6.29 16.57 -42.86
CA THR A 29 -7.33 15.83 -43.58
C THR A 29 -6.78 14.49 -44.08
N PRO A 30 -7.63 13.49 -44.38
CA PRO A 30 -7.17 12.22 -44.97
C PRO A 30 -6.29 12.42 -46.22
N GLU A 31 -6.58 13.42 -47.06
CA GLU A 31 -5.76 13.75 -48.24
C GLU A 31 -4.41 14.35 -47.87
N GLU A 32 -4.32 15.10 -46.77
CA GLU A 32 -3.05 15.60 -46.22
C GLU A 32 -2.21 14.47 -45.64
N LEU A 33 -2.84 13.55 -44.93
CA LEU A 33 -2.19 12.37 -44.38
C LEU A 33 -1.64 11.45 -45.48
N VAL A 34 -2.39 11.23 -46.56
CA VAL A 34 -1.90 10.50 -47.74
C VAL A 34 -0.69 11.22 -48.37
N ARG A 35 -0.71 12.55 -48.46
CA ARG A 35 0.45 13.33 -48.94
C ARG A 35 1.65 13.18 -48.02
N ILE A 36 1.47 13.16 -46.70
CA ILE A 36 2.56 12.90 -45.74
C ILE A 36 3.16 11.51 -45.98
N LEU A 37 2.33 10.49 -46.20
CA LEU A 37 2.81 9.14 -46.49
C LEU A 37 3.59 9.02 -47.81
N GLN A 38 3.25 9.83 -48.81
CA GLN A 38 3.87 9.86 -50.13
C GLN A 38 5.09 10.81 -50.22
N SER A 39 5.36 11.60 -49.18
CA SER A 39 6.45 12.58 -49.17
C SER A 39 7.78 11.94 -48.78
N ASP A 40 8.79 12.10 -49.64
CA ASP A 40 10.17 11.67 -49.37
C ASP A 40 10.83 12.48 -48.23
N ASP A 41 10.32 13.67 -47.94
CA ASP A 41 10.83 14.57 -46.89
C ASP A 41 10.18 14.32 -45.50
N ALA A 42 9.15 13.47 -45.43
CA ALA A 42 8.44 13.21 -44.17
C ALA A 42 9.26 12.29 -43.25
N SER A 43 9.35 12.66 -41.97
CA SER A 43 10.08 11.84 -41.00
C SER A 43 9.39 10.48 -40.78
N PRO A 44 10.13 9.42 -40.39
CA PRO A 44 9.51 8.14 -40.07
C PRO A 44 8.43 8.23 -39.00
N HIS A 45 8.59 9.15 -38.04
CA HIS A 45 7.59 9.40 -37.00
C HIS A 45 6.30 9.98 -37.58
N ASP A 46 6.41 10.99 -38.46
CA ASP A 46 5.24 11.63 -39.07
C ASP A 46 4.49 10.66 -39.99
N ARG A 47 5.22 9.82 -40.73
CA ARG A 47 4.63 8.77 -41.57
C ARG A 47 3.92 7.70 -40.73
N ALA A 48 4.51 7.27 -39.62
CA ALA A 48 3.86 6.32 -38.69
C ALA A 48 2.57 6.91 -38.09
N LEU A 49 2.62 8.16 -37.63
CA LEU A 49 1.45 8.86 -37.10
C LEU A 49 0.36 9.05 -38.16
N ALA A 50 0.74 9.32 -39.41
CA ALA A 50 -0.19 9.45 -40.52
C ALA A 50 -0.92 8.12 -40.81
N CYS A 51 -0.24 6.97 -40.76
CA CYS A 51 -0.88 5.66 -40.85
C CYS A 51 -1.93 5.47 -39.75
N GLU A 52 -1.59 5.73 -38.49
CA GLU A 52 -2.53 5.58 -37.37
C GLU A 52 -3.77 6.47 -37.51
N GLN A 53 -3.58 7.74 -37.89
CA GLN A 53 -4.68 8.68 -38.10
C GLN A 53 -5.57 8.30 -39.29
N LEU A 54 -4.97 7.76 -40.36
CA LEU A 54 -5.73 7.22 -41.49
C LEU A 54 -6.55 5.98 -41.12
N GLY A 55 -6.08 5.13 -40.21
CA GLY A 55 -6.90 4.02 -39.72
C GLY A 55 -8.21 4.47 -39.08
N VAL A 56 -8.21 5.62 -38.40
CA VAL A 56 -9.38 6.16 -37.69
C VAL A 56 -10.26 7.04 -38.58
N SER A 57 -9.64 7.83 -39.48
CA SER A 57 -10.32 8.91 -40.22
C SER A 57 -10.30 8.77 -41.74
N GLY A 58 -9.51 7.82 -42.27
CA GLY A 58 -9.37 7.59 -43.70
C GLY A 58 -10.52 6.79 -44.31
N SER A 59 -10.63 6.90 -45.63
CA SER A 59 -11.63 6.24 -46.48
C SER A 59 -10.94 5.36 -47.53
N ASP A 60 -11.73 4.73 -48.41
CA ASP A 60 -11.25 3.82 -49.45
C ASP A 60 -10.15 4.47 -50.34
N GLU A 61 -10.13 5.79 -50.48
CA GLU A 61 -9.12 6.56 -51.22
C GLU A 61 -7.71 6.45 -50.62
N ALA A 62 -7.57 6.24 -49.30
CA ALA A 62 -6.28 6.08 -48.64
C ALA A 62 -5.72 4.66 -48.73
N VAL A 63 -6.59 3.68 -49.02
CA VAL A 63 -6.25 2.24 -49.04
C VAL A 63 -5.09 1.93 -50.00
N PRO A 64 -5.03 2.44 -51.24
CA PRO A 64 -3.91 2.13 -52.14
C PRO A 64 -2.55 2.58 -51.57
N THR A 65 -2.51 3.73 -50.91
CA THR A 65 -1.28 4.27 -50.31
C THR A 65 -0.83 3.43 -49.12
N LEU A 66 -1.77 3.04 -48.24
CA LEU A 66 -1.47 2.13 -47.12
C LEU A 66 -1.08 0.73 -47.61
N ALA A 67 -1.74 0.22 -48.64
CA ALA A 67 -1.47 -1.10 -49.21
C ALA A 67 -0.05 -1.20 -49.80
N ALA A 68 0.46 -0.10 -50.36
CA ALA A 68 1.81 0.01 -50.90
C ALA A 68 2.91 0.04 -49.82
N LEU A 69 2.55 0.18 -48.54
CA LEU A 69 3.50 0.13 -47.42
C LEU A 69 3.55 -1.25 -46.74
N LEU A 70 2.73 -2.21 -47.19
CA LEU A 70 2.65 -3.53 -46.55
C LEU A 70 3.88 -4.42 -46.78
N ASP A 71 4.65 -4.17 -47.85
CA ASP A 71 5.91 -4.83 -48.17
C ASP A 71 7.15 -4.09 -47.62
N ASP A 72 6.97 -2.93 -46.98
CA ASP A 72 8.04 -2.16 -46.34
C ASP A 72 8.26 -2.65 -44.89
N PRO A 73 9.43 -3.24 -44.54
CA PRO A 73 9.70 -3.71 -43.19
C PRO A 73 9.61 -2.65 -42.09
N GLY A 74 9.86 -1.37 -42.43
CA GLY A 74 9.79 -0.27 -41.47
C GLY A 74 8.36 0.25 -41.25
N PHE A 75 7.45 0.07 -42.22
CA PHE A 75 6.11 0.68 -42.19
C PHE A 75 4.94 -0.31 -42.26
N SER A 76 5.18 -1.57 -42.58
CA SER A 76 4.14 -2.59 -42.74
C SER A 76 3.27 -2.75 -41.49
N HIS A 77 3.88 -2.68 -40.30
CA HIS A 77 3.14 -2.68 -39.04
C HIS A 77 2.11 -1.53 -38.95
N TYR A 78 2.52 -0.29 -39.21
CA TYR A 78 1.61 0.85 -39.14
C TYR A 78 0.51 0.78 -40.20
N ALA A 79 0.88 0.39 -41.42
CA ALA A 79 -0.05 0.27 -42.54
C ALA A 79 -1.09 -0.83 -42.31
N ARG A 80 -0.68 -2.01 -41.83
CA ARG A 80 -1.61 -3.12 -41.58
C ARG A 80 -2.57 -2.81 -40.42
N TYR A 81 -2.11 -2.14 -39.35
CA TYR A 81 -3.00 -1.72 -38.26
C TYR A 81 -4.02 -0.68 -38.73
N ALA A 82 -3.60 0.28 -39.57
CA ALA A 82 -4.51 1.24 -40.18
C ALA A 82 -5.59 0.52 -41.01
N LEU A 83 -5.19 -0.38 -41.90
CA LEU A 83 -6.10 -1.19 -42.73
C LEU A 83 -6.95 -2.16 -41.91
N GLN A 84 -6.47 -2.62 -40.74
CA GLN A 84 -7.20 -3.49 -39.83
C GLN A 84 -8.48 -2.82 -39.31
N ILE A 85 -8.37 -1.58 -38.83
CA ILE A 85 -9.50 -0.86 -38.23
C ILE A 85 -10.32 -0.05 -39.23
N MET A 86 -9.75 0.27 -40.41
CA MET A 86 -10.42 1.05 -41.43
C MET A 86 -11.68 0.35 -41.95
N PRO A 87 -12.85 1.02 -41.92
CA PRO A 87 -14.10 0.44 -42.43
C PRO A 87 -14.08 0.37 -43.96
N GLY A 88 -14.80 -0.59 -44.54
CA GLY A 88 -14.91 -0.75 -45.99
C GLY A 88 -14.30 -2.06 -46.50
N SER A 89 -14.77 -2.49 -47.67
CA SER A 89 -14.31 -3.74 -48.30
C SER A 89 -12.93 -3.60 -48.94
N ALA A 90 -12.53 -2.37 -49.31
CA ALA A 90 -11.25 -2.09 -49.97
C ALA A 90 -10.06 -2.42 -49.04
N SER A 91 -10.13 -2.06 -47.76
CA SER A 91 -9.06 -2.36 -46.79
C SER A 91 -8.88 -3.88 -46.59
N GLY A 92 -9.99 -4.62 -46.56
CA GLY A 92 -9.95 -6.09 -46.54
C GLY A 92 -9.37 -6.67 -47.83
N GLU A 93 -9.71 -6.11 -48.99
CA GLU A 93 -9.15 -6.52 -50.27
C GLU A 93 -7.64 -6.27 -50.38
N ALA A 94 -7.16 -5.13 -49.89
CA ALA A 94 -5.74 -4.83 -49.82
C ALA A 94 -4.97 -5.85 -48.97
N LEU A 95 -5.49 -6.19 -47.79
CA LEU A 95 -4.91 -7.20 -46.90
C LEU A 95 -4.96 -8.61 -47.54
N ARG A 96 -6.08 -9.01 -48.15
CA ARG A 96 -6.18 -10.31 -48.87
C ARG A 96 -5.21 -10.39 -50.04
N SER A 97 -5.04 -9.30 -50.78
CA SER A 97 -4.06 -9.22 -51.87
C SER A 97 -2.63 -9.34 -51.35
N ALA A 98 -2.35 -8.81 -50.14
CA ALA A 98 -1.05 -8.93 -49.49
C ALA A 98 -0.73 -10.37 -49.04
N LEU A 99 -1.73 -11.19 -48.68
CA LEU A 99 -1.54 -12.62 -48.34
C LEU A 99 -0.93 -13.45 -49.50
N ASN A 100 -0.99 -12.96 -50.73
CA ASN A 100 -0.51 -13.68 -51.92
C ASN A 100 0.89 -13.24 -52.36
N ARG A 101 1.46 -12.20 -51.75
CA ARG A 101 2.71 -11.59 -52.23
C ARG A 101 3.79 -11.40 -51.15
N LEU A 102 3.41 -11.45 -49.87
CA LEU A 102 4.33 -11.27 -48.76
C LEU A 102 4.76 -12.61 -48.21
N ASP A 103 5.94 -12.63 -47.58
CA ASP A 103 6.54 -13.78 -46.92
C ASP A 103 7.10 -13.39 -45.53
N GLY A 104 7.39 -14.39 -44.68
CA GLY A 104 8.00 -14.19 -43.35
C GLY A 104 7.17 -13.30 -42.41
N ASP A 105 7.85 -12.49 -41.58
CA ASP A 105 7.23 -11.63 -40.56
C ASP A 105 6.15 -10.68 -41.12
N LEU A 106 6.34 -10.22 -42.36
CA LEU A 106 5.38 -9.34 -43.04
C LEU A 106 4.07 -10.07 -43.34
N LEU A 107 4.16 -11.31 -43.82
CA LEU A 107 3.00 -12.17 -44.07
C LEU A 107 2.28 -12.47 -42.75
N VAL A 108 3.01 -12.85 -41.70
CA VAL A 108 2.46 -13.09 -40.35
C VAL A 108 1.68 -11.89 -39.84
N GLY A 109 2.23 -10.68 -39.98
CA GLY A 109 1.56 -9.44 -39.60
C GLY A 109 0.23 -9.23 -40.36
N VAL A 110 0.22 -9.44 -41.68
CA VAL A 110 -0.99 -9.30 -42.50
C VAL A 110 -2.03 -10.35 -42.13
N ILE A 111 -1.63 -11.61 -41.93
CA ILE A 111 -2.52 -12.69 -41.47
C ILE A 111 -3.23 -12.31 -40.17
N ASN A 112 -2.48 -11.82 -39.18
CA ASN A 112 -3.04 -11.38 -37.90
C ASN A 112 -4.07 -10.24 -38.07
N SER A 113 -3.81 -9.32 -39.00
CA SER A 113 -4.70 -8.19 -39.29
C SER A 113 -5.98 -8.65 -39.99
N VAL A 114 -5.89 -9.65 -40.88
CA VAL A 114 -7.03 -10.31 -41.52
C VAL A 114 -7.90 -11.05 -40.49
N GLY A 115 -7.26 -11.79 -39.57
CA GLY A 115 -7.93 -12.46 -38.45
C GLY A 115 -8.72 -11.48 -37.57
N ALA A 116 -8.06 -10.40 -37.13
CA ALA A 116 -8.68 -9.36 -36.31
C ALA A 116 -9.85 -8.63 -36.99
N ARG A 117 -9.89 -8.61 -38.33
CA ARG A 117 -11.02 -8.08 -39.11
C ARG A 117 -12.19 -9.04 -39.26
N HIS A 118 -12.02 -10.32 -38.91
CA HIS A 118 -12.98 -11.38 -39.17
C HIS A 118 -13.37 -11.50 -40.66
N ASP A 119 -12.39 -11.35 -41.57
CA ASP A 119 -12.63 -11.30 -43.01
C ASP A 119 -12.94 -12.68 -43.61
N GLN A 120 -14.24 -12.98 -43.76
CA GLN A 120 -14.74 -14.25 -44.31
C GLN A 120 -14.22 -14.58 -45.71
N ARG A 121 -13.81 -13.58 -46.51
CA ARG A 121 -13.31 -13.82 -47.87
C ARG A 121 -11.85 -14.29 -47.89
N ALA A 122 -11.17 -14.30 -46.75
CA ALA A 122 -9.80 -14.77 -46.63
C ALA A 122 -9.68 -16.25 -46.24
N VAL A 123 -10.79 -16.90 -45.85
CA VAL A 123 -10.81 -18.26 -45.28
C VAL A 123 -10.06 -19.27 -46.13
N GLU A 124 -10.37 -19.39 -47.43
CA GLU A 124 -9.71 -20.36 -48.32
C GLU A 124 -8.19 -20.15 -48.38
N ARG A 125 -7.75 -18.89 -48.44
CA ARG A 125 -6.32 -18.58 -48.48
C ARG A 125 -5.63 -18.84 -47.14
N LEU A 126 -6.31 -18.60 -46.03
CA LEU A 126 -5.79 -18.92 -44.70
C LEU A 126 -5.68 -20.43 -44.49
N GLU A 127 -6.60 -21.24 -45.02
CA GLU A 127 -6.48 -22.71 -45.01
C GLU A 127 -5.23 -23.18 -45.76
N GLU A 128 -4.95 -22.62 -46.94
CA GLU A 128 -3.74 -22.92 -47.72
C GLU A 128 -2.47 -22.54 -46.95
N LEU A 129 -2.44 -21.34 -46.36
CA LEU A 129 -1.29 -20.85 -45.57
C LEU A 129 -1.09 -21.67 -44.30
N ALA A 130 -2.16 -22.11 -43.65
CA ALA A 130 -2.08 -22.97 -42.48
C ALA A 130 -1.55 -24.38 -42.82
N ALA A 131 -1.83 -24.89 -44.02
CA ALA A 131 -1.39 -26.22 -44.46
C ALA A 131 0.03 -26.26 -45.04
N ALA A 132 0.46 -25.18 -45.70
CA ALA A 132 1.68 -25.18 -46.53
C ALA A 132 2.58 -23.94 -46.33
N GLY A 133 2.30 -23.09 -45.35
CA GLY A 133 3.15 -21.95 -45.00
C GLY A 133 4.43 -22.35 -44.27
N ASP A 134 5.34 -21.38 -44.10
CA ASP A 134 6.38 -21.50 -43.09
C ASP A 134 5.77 -21.66 -41.67
N PRO A 135 6.52 -22.18 -40.68
CA PRO A 135 5.94 -22.49 -39.37
C PRO A 135 5.20 -21.31 -38.70
N ASP A 136 5.72 -20.10 -38.80
CA ASP A 136 5.15 -18.93 -38.14
C ASP A 136 3.90 -18.42 -38.87
N ALA A 137 3.93 -18.40 -40.21
CA ALA A 137 2.78 -18.08 -41.05
C ALA A 137 1.67 -19.11 -40.90
N ALA A 138 2.01 -20.40 -40.78
CA ALA A 138 1.04 -21.47 -40.58
C ALA A 138 0.29 -21.33 -39.24
N VAL A 139 1.01 -21.06 -38.15
CA VAL A 139 0.43 -20.79 -36.83
C VAL A 139 -0.49 -19.57 -36.85
N ALA A 140 -0.03 -18.47 -37.45
CA ALA A 140 -0.81 -17.24 -37.57
C ALA A 140 -2.08 -17.48 -38.41
N ALA A 141 -1.97 -18.23 -39.51
CA ALA A 141 -3.08 -18.49 -40.41
C ALA A 141 -4.14 -19.37 -39.75
N ALA A 142 -3.70 -20.39 -39.02
CA ALA A 142 -4.58 -21.23 -38.22
C ALA A 142 -5.30 -20.44 -37.10
N SER A 143 -4.58 -19.53 -36.42
CA SER A 143 -5.15 -18.64 -35.41
C SER A 143 -6.18 -17.65 -36.01
N ALA A 144 -5.86 -17.08 -37.18
CA ALA A 144 -6.79 -16.23 -37.92
C ALA A 144 -8.03 -17.03 -38.36
N LEU A 145 -7.86 -18.27 -38.84
CA LEU A 145 -8.97 -19.15 -39.23
C LEU A 145 -9.89 -19.45 -38.05
N ALA A 146 -9.33 -19.82 -36.88
CA ALA A 146 -10.05 -19.99 -35.62
C ALA A 146 -10.89 -18.75 -35.23
N SER A 147 -10.34 -17.56 -35.48
CA SER A 147 -11.02 -16.29 -35.21
C SER A 147 -12.11 -15.93 -36.23
N ILE A 148 -12.01 -16.39 -37.48
CA ILE A 148 -12.94 -16.04 -38.56
C ILE A 148 -14.07 -17.06 -38.66
N ASP A 149 -13.74 -18.34 -38.76
CA ASP A 149 -14.66 -19.45 -39.02
C ASP A 149 -14.21 -20.70 -38.25
N ALA A 150 -14.85 -20.92 -37.10
CA ALA A 150 -14.53 -22.03 -36.21
C ALA A 150 -14.83 -23.40 -36.84
N SER A 151 -15.86 -23.51 -37.70
CA SER A 151 -16.20 -24.76 -38.39
C SER A 151 -15.13 -25.13 -39.41
N ARG A 152 -14.60 -24.14 -40.13
CA ARG A 152 -13.48 -24.34 -41.05
C ARG A 152 -12.18 -24.68 -40.32
N PHE A 153 -11.92 -24.02 -39.19
CA PHE A 153 -10.79 -24.38 -38.33
C PHE A 153 -10.88 -25.82 -37.80
N GLU A 154 -12.07 -26.27 -37.39
CA GLU A 154 -12.29 -27.67 -36.97
C GLU A 154 -11.98 -28.66 -38.11
N MET A 155 -12.46 -28.38 -39.33
CA MET A 155 -12.16 -29.19 -40.52
C MET A 155 -10.65 -29.22 -40.82
N PHE A 156 -9.98 -28.08 -40.72
CA PHE A 156 -8.53 -27.98 -40.88
C PHE A 156 -7.80 -28.86 -39.84
N LEU A 157 -8.14 -28.74 -38.55
CA LEU A 157 -7.56 -29.57 -37.49
C LEU A 157 -7.75 -31.06 -37.74
N ALA A 158 -8.93 -31.48 -38.21
CA ALA A 158 -9.23 -32.87 -38.54
C ALA A 158 -8.36 -33.39 -39.70
N SER A 159 -7.98 -32.52 -40.64
CA SER A 159 -7.11 -32.87 -41.77
C SER A 159 -5.61 -32.91 -41.41
N THR A 160 -5.23 -32.32 -40.28
CA THR A 160 -3.84 -32.20 -39.81
C THR A 160 -3.45 -33.36 -38.89
N THR A 161 -2.24 -33.90 -39.00
CA THR A 161 -1.78 -35.01 -38.14
C THR A 161 -1.58 -34.56 -36.67
N PRO A 162 -1.81 -35.42 -35.67
CA PRO A 162 -1.62 -35.04 -34.26
C PRO A 162 -0.21 -34.51 -33.93
N ALA A 163 0.84 -35.08 -34.51
CA ALA A 163 2.22 -34.65 -34.31
C ALA A 163 2.50 -33.22 -34.79
N SER A 164 1.72 -32.72 -35.74
CA SER A 164 1.79 -31.35 -36.27
C SER A 164 0.84 -30.38 -35.58
N ARG A 165 0.14 -30.75 -34.49
CA ARG A 165 -0.83 -29.86 -33.83
C ARG A 165 -0.26 -29.05 -32.67
N GLY A 166 0.91 -29.42 -32.11
CA GLY A 166 1.42 -28.80 -30.88
C GLY A 166 1.71 -27.29 -30.98
N HIS A 167 1.91 -26.74 -32.18
CA HIS A 167 2.04 -25.29 -32.39
C HIS A 167 0.69 -24.56 -32.53
N LEU A 168 -0.43 -25.30 -32.51
CA LEU A 168 -1.78 -24.80 -32.65
C LEU A 168 -2.53 -24.78 -31.31
N ASP A 169 -1.92 -25.24 -30.22
CA ASP A 169 -2.55 -25.38 -28.90
C ASP A 169 -3.27 -24.09 -28.46
N ASP A 170 -2.61 -22.94 -28.57
CA ASP A 170 -3.18 -21.63 -28.23
C ASP A 170 -4.36 -21.25 -29.14
N ALA A 171 -4.26 -21.54 -30.44
CA ALA A 171 -5.33 -21.30 -31.42
C ALA A 171 -6.55 -22.18 -31.11
N VAL A 172 -6.33 -23.43 -30.70
CA VAL A 172 -7.39 -24.36 -30.28
C VAL A 172 -8.07 -23.86 -29.00
N LEU A 173 -7.31 -23.48 -27.98
CA LEU A 173 -7.87 -22.94 -26.73
C LEU A 173 -8.72 -21.69 -27.01
N ALA A 174 -8.17 -20.72 -27.75
CA ALA A 174 -8.88 -19.48 -28.09
C ALA A 174 -10.14 -19.73 -28.93
N CYS A 175 -10.08 -20.67 -29.88
CA CYS A 175 -11.25 -21.05 -30.68
C CYS A 175 -12.35 -21.67 -29.80
N ALA A 176 -11.97 -22.51 -28.84
CA ALA A 176 -12.91 -23.17 -27.92
C ALA A 176 -13.64 -22.15 -27.04
N GLU A 177 -12.91 -21.18 -26.49
CA GLU A 177 -13.49 -20.09 -25.69
C GLU A 177 -14.50 -19.28 -26.52
N ARG A 178 -14.15 -18.93 -27.75
CA ARG A 178 -15.02 -18.19 -28.67
C ARG A 178 -16.28 -18.97 -29.04
N LEU A 179 -16.15 -20.27 -29.33
CA LEU A 179 -17.30 -21.16 -29.57
C LEU A 179 -18.23 -21.17 -28.36
N ALA A 180 -17.68 -21.21 -27.15
CA ALA A 180 -18.46 -21.14 -25.93
C ALA A 180 -19.17 -19.79 -25.72
N GLU A 181 -18.51 -18.66 -26.02
CA GLU A 181 -19.13 -17.33 -26.00
C GLU A 181 -20.30 -17.21 -26.98
N GLN A 182 -20.25 -17.93 -28.10
CA GLN A 182 -21.33 -18.03 -29.08
C GLN A 182 -22.44 -19.03 -28.69
N GLY A 183 -22.34 -19.63 -27.49
CA GLY A 183 -23.29 -20.63 -26.99
C GLY A 183 -23.08 -22.04 -27.56
N GLN A 184 -22.02 -22.28 -28.34
CA GLN A 184 -21.69 -23.57 -28.93
C GLN A 184 -20.81 -24.42 -28.00
N THR A 185 -21.23 -24.56 -26.74
CA THR A 185 -20.40 -25.16 -25.68
C THR A 185 -20.08 -26.65 -25.92
N SER A 186 -20.95 -27.38 -26.61
CA SER A 186 -20.69 -28.78 -26.99
C SER A 186 -19.54 -28.91 -28.00
N LEU A 187 -19.45 -28.00 -28.96
CA LEU A 187 -18.36 -27.98 -29.94
C LEU A 187 -17.05 -27.54 -29.28
N ALA A 188 -17.10 -26.50 -28.43
CA ALA A 188 -15.96 -26.08 -27.62
C ALA A 188 -15.39 -27.25 -26.80
N ALA A 189 -16.24 -27.98 -26.07
CA ALA A 189 -15.81 -29.12 -25.26
C ALA A 189 -15.25 -30.28 -26.11
N ALA A 190 -15.83 -30.55 -27.28
CA ALA A 190 -15.32 -31.59 -28.18
C ALA A 190 -13.91 -31.24 -28.69
N MET A 191 -13.71 -29.98 -29.07
CA MET A 191 -12.43 -29.51 -29.59
C MET A 191 -11.32 -29.52 -28.52
N LEU A 192 -11.65 -29.16 -27.28
CA LEU A 192 -10.73 -29.26 -26.14
C LEU A 192 -10.35 -30.71 -25.82
N ARG A 193 -11.25 -31.69 -26.01
CA ARG A 193 -10.89 -33.11 -25.84
C ARG A 193 -9.93 -33.58 -26.92
N THR A 194 -10.11 -33.13 -28.16
CA THR A 194 -9.16 -33.42 -29.25
C THR A 194 -7.77 -32.85 -28.95
N LEU A 195 -7.69 -31.71 -28.26
CA LEU A 195 -6.43 -31.13 -27.79
C LEU A 195 -5.75 -32.00 -26.72
N GLU A 196 -6.51 -32.57 -25.79
CA GLU A 196 -5.95 -33.51 -24.81
C GLU A 196 -5.36 -34.76 -25.46
N GLU A 197 -6.04 -35.28 -26.51
CA GLU A 197 -5.62 -36.46 -27.26
C GLU A 197 -4.34 -36.25 -28.09
N SER A 198 -3.94 -34.99 -28.36
CA SER A 198 -2.68 -34.67 -29.06
C SER A 198 -1.42 -34.68 -28.19
N ASN A 199 -1.52 -35.12 -26.93
CA ASN A 199 -0.42 -35.14 -25.96
C ASN A 199 0.27 -33.76 -25.80
N PRO A 200 -0.48 -32.72 -25.42
CA PRO A 200 0.04 -31.36 -25.30
C PRO A 200 0.90 -31.21 -24.03
N THR A 201 1.49 -30.04 -23.84
CA THR A 201 2.20 -29.73 -22.58
C THR A 201 1.25 -29.79 -21.37
N ASP A 202 1.79 -30.00 -20.16
CA ASP A 202 0.97 -30.08 -18.94
C ASP A 202 0.13 -28.82 -18.71
N ALA A 203 0.66 -27.64 -19.05
CA ALA A 203 -0.06 -26.37 -18.92
C ALA A 203 -1.26 -26.29 -19.87
N VAL A 204 -1.06 -26.69 -21.14
CA VAL A 204 -2.14 -26.72 -22.14
C VAL A 204 -3.18 -27.76 -21.78
N ARG A 205 -2.76 -28.95 -21.34
CA ARG A 205 -3.68 -30.00 -20.86
C ARG A 205 -4.54 -29.52 -19.69
N ALA A 206 -3.93 -28.85 -18.71
CA ALA A 206 -4.67 -28.27 -17.58
C ALA A 206 -5.69 -27.21 -18.03
N ALA A 207 -5.31 -26.33 -18.96
CA ALA A 207 -6.22 -25.33 -19.53
C ALA A 207 -7.38 -25.97 -20.30
N ALA A 208 -7.11 -27.01 -21.09
CA ALA A 208 -8.12 -27.75 -21.83
C ALA A 208 -9.15 -28.41 -20.90
N ILE A 209 -8.69 -29.11 -19.87
CA ILE A 209 -9.58 -29.74 -18.87
C ILE A 209 -10.42 -28.71 -18.14
N LEU A 210 -9.83 -27.58 -17.72
CA LEU A 210 -10.56 -26.51 -17.07
C LEU A 210 -11.64 -25.92 -17.99
N GLY A 211 -11.31 -25.71 -19.27
CA GLY A 211 -12.27 -25.29 -20.29
C GLY A 211 -13.40 -26.32 -20.49
N ILE A 212 -13.08 -27.62 -20.50
CA ILE A 212 -14.09 -28.68 -20.60
C ILE A 212 -15.03 -28.65 -19.39
N VAL A 213 -14.49 -28.48 -18.17
CA VAL A 213 -15.31 -28.29 -16.97
C VAL A 213 -16.22 -27.08 -17.15
N ARG A 214 -15.68 -25.92 -17.54
CA ARG A 214 -16.45 -24.67 -17.70
C ARG A 214 -17.59 -24.79 -18.71
N HIS A 215 -17.35 -25.48 -19.82
CA HIS A 215 -18.29 -25.56 -20.95
C HIS A 215 -19.20 -26.79 -20.92
N SER A 216 -19.00 -27.72 -19.98
CA SER A 216 -19.89 -28.87 -19.79
C SER A 216 -21.24 -28.48 -19.16
N GLN A 217 -22.26 -29.33 -19.33
CA GLN A 217 -23.56 -29.17 -18.68
C GLN A 217 -23.41 -29.17 -17.16
N SER A 218 -24.27 -28.43 -16.45
CA SER A 218 -24.06 -28.18 -15.01
C SER A 218 -23.99 -29.45 -14.15
N SER A 219 -24.72 -30.52 -14.50
CA SER A 219 -24.63 -31.82 -13.84
C SER A 219 -23.27 -32.49 -14.05
N ASP A 220 -22.67 -32.30 -15.22
CA ASP A 220 -21.44 -32.94 -15.62
C ASP A 220 -20.23 -32.22 -15.01
N ARG A 221 -20.30 -30.89 -14.85
CA ARG A 221 -19.23 -30.09 -14.21
C ARG A 221 -18.89 -30.60 -12.82
N ALA A 222 -19.89 -30.85 -11.99
CA ALA A 222 -19.69 -31.36 -10.63
C ALA A 222 -19.05 -32.75 -10.64
N ASN A 223 -19.48 -33.64 -11.54
CA ASN A 223 -18.89 -34.98 -11.69
C ASN A 223 -17.44 -34.92 -12.20
N LEU A 224 -17.14 -34.04 -13.16
CA LEU A 224 -15.79 -33.84 -13.67
C LEU A 224 -14.86 -33.32 -12.57
N VAL A 225 -15.25 -32.27 -11.85
CA VAL A 225 -14.46 -31.75 -10.71
C VAL A 225 -14.29 -32.81 -9.62
N LYS A 226 -15.34 -33.59 -9.32
CA LYS A 226 -15.24 -34.72 -8.38
C LYS A 226 -14.19 -35.74 -8.82
N ASN A 227 -14.18 -36.11 -10.10
CA ASN A 227 -13.23 -37.08 -10.64
C ASN A 227 -11.79 -36.53 -10.60
N LEU A 228 -11.59 -35.27 -10.98
CA LEU A 228 -10.29 -34.60 -10.89
C LEU A 228 -9.76 -34.57 -9.45
N LEU A 229 -10.62 -34.24 -8.49
CA LEU A 229 -10.26 -34.24 -7.06
C LEU A 229 -9.95 -35.65 -6.52
N ALA A 230 -10.58 -36.69 -7.08
CA ALA A 230 -10.35 -38.09 -6.72
C ALA A 230 -9.11 -38.70 -7.38
N SER A 231 -8.58 -38.09 -8.44
CA SER A 231 -7.43 -38.61 -9.21
C SER A 231 -6.19 -38.81 -8.35
N ASP A 232 -5.44 -39.87 -8.62
CA ASP A 232 -4.15 -40.12 -7.97
C ASP A 232 -3.01 -39.31 -8.60
N ASP A 233 -3.23 -38.73 -9.79
CA ASP A 233 -2.30 -37.81 -10.42
C ASP A 233 -2.40 -36.41 -9.78
N ASP A 234 -1.27 -35.87 -9.30
CA ASP A 234 -1.27 -34.61 -8.55
C ASP A 234 -1.68 -33.41 -9.41
N TRP A 235 -1.34 -33.42 -10.69
CA TRP A 235 -1.69 -32.34 -11.62
C TRP A 235 -3.21 -32.30 -11.87
N GLU A 236 -3.87 -33.44 -12.06
CA GLU A 236 -5.34 -33.51 -12.20
C GLU A 236 -6.04 -33.04 -10.93
N PHE A 237 -5.55 -33.48 -9.76
CA PHE A 237 -6.03 -33.00 -8.47
C PHE A 237 -5.88 -31.48 -8.34
N THR A 238 -4.77 -30.92 -8.81
CA THR A 238 -4.53 -29.46 -8.82
C THR A 238 -5.55 -28.73 -9.69
N VAL A 239 -5.86 -29.25 -10.88
CA VAL A 239 -6.90 -28.69 -11.76
C VAL A 239 -8.27 -28.80 -11.10
N GLY A 240 -8.58 -29.92 -10.43
CA GLY A 240 -9.82 -30.09 -9.66
C GLY A 240 -9.96 -29.08 -8.52
N LEU A 241 -8.89 -28.81 -7.76
CA LEU A 241 -8.87 -27.77 -6.73
C LEU A 241 -9.13 -26.39 -7.35
N GLN A 242 -8.44 -26.06 -8.44
CA GLN A 242 -8.60 -24.78 -9.13
C GLN A 242 -10.05 -24.60 -9.62
N ALA A 243 -10.61 -25.60 -10.29
CA ALA A 243 -11.98 -25.56 -10.79
C ALA A 243 -13.02 -25.37 -9.66
N ALA A 244 -12.82 -26.04 -8.52
CA ALA A 244 -13.70 -25.88 -7.36
C ALA A 244 -13.62 -24.46 -6.76
N VAL A 245 -12.41 -23.88 -6.65
CA VAL A 245 -12.19 -22.55 -6.08
C VAL A 245 -12.65 -21.43 -7.02
N GLN A 246 -12.46 -21.60 -8.34
CA GLN A 246 -12.88 -20.62 -9.35
C GLN A 246 -14.40 -20.64 -9.64
N GLY A 247 -15.15 -21.54 -9.00
CA GLY A 247 -16.61 -21.63 -9.17
C GLY A 247 -17.04 -22.26 -10.49
N GLU A 248 -16.16 -23.05 -11.12
CA GLU A 248 -16.43 -23.70 -12.41
C GLU A 248 -17.45 -24.84 -12.28
N ALA A 249 -17.65 -25.37 -11.07
CA ALA A 249 -18.69 -26.36 -10.75
C ALA A 249 -19.57 -25.90 -9.59
N PRO A 250 -20.89 -26.21 -9.63
CA PRO A 250 -21.77 -25.94 -8.50
C PRO A 250 -21.35 -26.77 -7.27
N GLY A 251 -21.49 -26.19 -6.08
CA GLY A 251 -21.18 -26.88 -4.83
C GLY A 251 -19.69 -27.19 -4.62
N GLY A 252 -18.78 -26.33 -5.13
CA GLY A 252 -17.33 -26.51 -5.01
C GLY A 252 -16.85 -26.83 -3.59
N ALA A 253 -17.41 -26.16 -2.56
CA ALA A 253 -17.09 -26.45 -1.18
C ALA A 253 -17.51 -27.87 -0.73
N THR A 254 -18.70 -28.33 -1.14
CA THR A 254 -19.16 -29.71 -0.90
C THR A 254 -18.28 -30.73 -1.61
N LEU A 255 -17.88 -30.45 -2.86
CA LEU A 255 -16.99 -31.33 -3.63
C LEU A 255 -15.61 -31.45 -2.98
N LEU A 256 -15.04 -30.33 -2.53
CA LEU A 256 -13.78 -30.29 -1.80
C LEU A 256 -13.87 -31.08 -0.48
N ALA A 257 -14.90 -30.82 0.32
CA ALA A 257 -15.13 -31.54 1.58
C ALA A 257 -15.23 -33.06 1.37
N ALA A 258 -15.94 -33.50 0.32
CA ALA A 258 -16.08 -34.92 -0.01
C ALA A 258 -14.80 -35.58 -0.56
N ALA A 259 -13.82 -34.79 -1.02
CA ALA A 259 -12.56 -35.27 -1.58
C ALA A 259 -11.46 -35.50 -0.52
N ILE A 260 -11.74 -35.24 0.76
CA ILE A 260 -10.77 -35.41 1.83
C ILE A 260 -10.43 -36.89 2.01
N ARG A 261 -9.14 -37.18 1.93
CA ARG A 261 -8.53 -38.49 2.13
C ARG A 261 -7.56 -38.44 3.32
N PRO A 262 -7.92 -38.94 4.50
CA PRO A 262 -7.08 -38.88 5.71
C PRO A 262 -5.69 -39.50 5.53
N GLU A 263 -5.56 -40.50 4.68
CA GLU A 263 -4.32 -41.18 4.30
C GLU A 263 -3.37 -40.32 3.46
N SER A 264 -3.83 -39.17 2.95
CA SER A 264 -3.03 -38.22 2.15
C SER A 264 -2.95 -36.83 2.81
N PRO A 265 -2.11 -36.66 3.86
CA PRO A 265 -2.06 -35.41 4.62
C PRO A 265 -1.73 -34.17 3.78
N SER A 266 -0.85 -34.30 2.78
CA SER A 266 -0.49 -33.20 1.88
C SER A 266 -1.69 -32.69 1.07
N ARG A 267 -2.52 -33.60 0.57
CA ARG A 267 -3.75 -33.28 -0.17
C ARG A 267 -4.82 -32.72 0.76
N HIS A 268 -4.97 -33.30 1.95
CA HIS A 268 -5.88 -32.80 2.97
C HIS A 268 -5.60 -31.32 3.29
N VAL A 269 -4.35 -30.95 3.55
CA VAL A 269 -3.95 -29.53 3.78
C VAL A 269 -4.36 -28.63 2.60
N ARG A 270 -4.13 -29.06 1.36
CA ARG A 270 -4.49 -28.27 0.16
C ARG A 270 -6.01 -28.08 0.03
N ILE A 271 -6.81 -29.09 0.36
CA ILE A 271 -8.27 -29.02 0.38
C ILE A 271 -8.76 -28.04 1.46
N ILE A 272 -8.26 -28.13 2.70
CA ILE A 272 -8.65 -27.21 3.78
C ILE A 272 -8.32 -25.77 3.41
N ARG A 273 -7.15 -25.54 2.79
CA ARG A 273 -6.79 -24.23 2.26
C ARG A 273 -7.77 -23.74 1.18
N ALA A 274 -8.17 -24.61 0.26
CA ALA A 274 -9.15 -24.27 -0.77
C ALA A 274 -10.51 -23.92 -0.18
N LEU A 275 -10.98 -24.68 0.82
CA LEU A 275 -12.22 -24.37 1.57
C LEU A 275 -12.15 -23.01 2.25
N ARG A 276 -11.02 -22.69 2.87
CA ARG A 276 -10.77 -21.37 3.48
C ARG A 276 -10.85 -20.23 2.46
N VAL A 277 -10.33 -20.43 1.24
CA VAL A 277 -10.39 -19.43 0.16
C VAL A 277 -11.83 -19.24 -0.34
N LEU A 278 -12.60 -20.32 -0.45
CA LEU A 278 -14.01 -20.24 -0.86
C LEU A 278 -14.88 -19.49 0.16
N GLY A 279 -14.58 -19.61 1.45
CA GLY A 279 -15.31 -18.90 2.50
C GLY A 279 -16.70 -19.47 2.79
N ASP A 280 -17.00 -20.71 2.36
CA ASP A 280 -18.29 -21.33 2.61
C ASP A 280 -18.37 -21.87 4.05
N HIS A 281 -19.06 -21.12 4.91
CA HIS A 281 -19.29 -21.42 6.32
C HIS A 281 -19.97 -22.79 6.56
N ALA A 282 -20.66 -23.36 5.57
CA ALA A 282 -21.24 -24.70 5.69
C ALA A 282 -20.16 -25.80 5.89
N THR A 283 -18.91 -25.50 5.54
CA THR A 283 -17.77 -26.43 5.68
C THR A 283 -16.98 -26.27 6.98
N VAL A 284 -17.44 -25.44 7.93
CA VAL A 284 -16.77 -25.25 9.22
C VAL A 284 -16.58 -26.57 9.99
N GLY A 285 -17.50 -27.54 9.85
CA GLY A 285 -17.36 -28.87 10.46
C GLY A 285 -16.08 -29.60 10.03
N VAL A 286 -15.73 -29.48 8.75
CA VAL A 286 -14.49 -30.05 8.19
C VAL A 286 -13.26 -29.34 8.75
N ALA A 287 -13.32 -28.01 8.88
CA ALA A 287 -12.23 -27.23 9.47
C ALA A 287 -12.01 -27.60 10.95
N ARG A 288 -13.09 -27.80 11.72
CA ARG A 288 -13.03 -28.25 13.13
C ARG A 288 -12.38 -29.62 13.26
N GLU A 289 -12.73 -30.57 12.39
CA GLU A 289 -12.12 -31.89 12.36
C GLU A 289 -10.63 -31.80 12.05
N ALA A 290 -10.25 -31.03 11.02
CA ALA A 290 -8.86 -30.80 10.67
C ALA A 290 -8.08 -30.14 11.83
N ALA A 291 -8.67 -29.15 12.52
CA ALA A 291 -8.08 -28.50 13.70
C ALA A 291 -7.89 -29.45 14.90
N GLY A 292 -8.61 -30.59 14.92
CA GLY A 292 -8.43 -31.65 15.91
C GLY A 292 -7.41 -32.73 15.54
N SER A 293 -6.77 -32.63 14.37
CA SER A 293 -5.86 -33.68 13.87
C SER A 293 -4.58 -33.81 14.71
N ASP A 294 -4.08 -35.03 14.87
CA ASP A 294 -2.75 -35.29 15.46
C ASP A 294 -1.61 -34.81 14.56
N LEU A 295 -1.85 -34.73 13.24
CA LEU A 295 -0.87 -34.26 12.27
C LEU A 295 -0.78 -32.73 12.31
N LEU A 296 0.38 -32.22 12.76
CA LEU A 296 0.60 -30.78 12.95
C LEU A 296 0.26 -29.93 11.71
N ALA A 297 0.62 -30.39 10.52
CA ALA A 297 0.34 -29.65 9.28
C ALA A 297 -1.17 -29.54 8.97
N VAL A 298 -1.92 -30.62 9.20
CA VAL A 298 -3.39 -30.63 9.02
C VAL A 298 -4.05 -29.79 10.11
N ARG A 299 -3.62 -29.94 11.36
CA ARG A 299 -4.09 -29.15 12.51
C ARG A 299 -3.91 -27.66 12.29
N ALA A 300 -2.72 -27.23 11.88
CA ALA A 300 -2.41 -25.82 11.66
C ALA A 300 -3.27 -25.21 10.55
N GLU A 301 -3.51 -25.92 9.44
CA GLU A 301 -4.39 -25.41 8.37
C GLU A 301 -5.87 -25.46 8.78
N GLY A 302 -6.29 -26.49 9.53
CA GLY A 302 -7.63 -26.59 10.11
C GLY A 302 -7.94 -25.43 11.05
N ILE A 303 -7.02 -25.09 11.95
CA ILE A 303 -7.12 -23.93 12.85
C ILE A 303 -7.34 -22.63 12.06
N LYS A 304 -6.53 -22.38 11.03
CA LYS A 304 -6.67 -21.21 10.16
C LYS A 304 -8.01 -21.20 9.43
N ALA A 305 -8.50 -22.36 9.00
CA ALA A 305 -9.81 -22.48 8.36
C ALA A 305 -10.95 -22.22 9.36
N VAL A 306 -10.84 -22.66 10.61
CA VAL A 306 -11.81 -22.29 11.68
C VAL A 306 -11.80 -20.78 11.92
N GLY A 307 -10.64 -20.12 11.92
CA GLY A 307 -10.57 -18.66 12.03
C GLY A 307 -11.34 -17.90 10.93
N ALA A 308 -11.30 -18.43 9.70
CA ALA A 308 -11.94 -17.81 8.54
C ALA A 308 -13.42 -18.18 8.37
N LEU A 309 -13.79 -19.42 8.71
CA LEU A 309 -15.11 -20.01 8.45
C LEU A 309 -15.98 -20.13 9.71
N GLY A 310 -15.37 -20.05 10.89
CA GLY A 310 -16.04 -20.22 12.17
C GLY A 310 -16.71 -18.95 12.69
N ASP A 311 -17.32 -19.10 13.86
CA ASP A 311 -18.05 -18.06 14.56
C ASP A 311 -17.71 -18.07 16.07
N ALA A 312 -18.44 -17.32 16.89
CA ALA A 312 -18.18 -17.27 18.33
C ALA A 312 -18.27 -18.64 19.02
N SER A 313 -19.02 -19.60 18.47
CA SER A 313 -19.13 -20.96 19.03
C SER A 313 -17.83 -21.76 18.93
N ASP A 314 -16.90 -21.34 18.07
CA ASP A 314 -15.57 -21.95 17.91
C ASP A 314 -14.53 -21.46 18.92
N ALA A 315 -14.86 -20.43 19.71
CA ALA A 315 -13.94 -19.84 20.67
C ALA A 315 -13.37 -20.86 21.67
N PRO A 316 -14.14 -21.78 22.28
CA PRO A 316 -13.60 -22.75 23.22
C PRO A 316 -12.55 -23.68 22.59
N LEU A 317 -12.76 -24.10 21.34
CA LEU A 317 -11.80 -24.94 20.61
C LEU A 317 -10.49 -24.19 20.37
N LEU A 318 -10.57 -22.99 19.81
CA LEU A 318 -9.38 -22.20 19.49
C LEU A 318 -8.67 -21.71 20.75
N MET A 319 -9.37 -21.37 21.84
CA MET A 319 -8.76 -20.99 23.11
C MET A 319 -7.93 -22.14 23.69
N ARG A 320 -8.48 -23.36 23.70
CA ARG A 320 -7.75 -24.55 24.14
C ARG A 320 -6.48 -24.78 23.30
N LEU A 321 -6.57 -24.63 21.98
CA LEU A 321 -5.42 -24.79 21.07
C LEU A 321 -4.40 -23.67 21.23
N ALA A 322 -4.85 -22.44 21.48
CA ALA A 322 -3.98 -21.30 21.76
C ALA A 322 -3.23 -21.44 23.09
N LEU A 323 -3.80 -22.11 24.09
CA LEU A 323 -3.15 -22.39 25.36
C LEU A 323 -2.24 -23.62 25.34
N ALA A 324 -2.23 -24.40 24.26
CA ALA A 324 -1.33 -25.53 24.13
C ALA A 324 0.13 -25.07 23.93
N GLU A 325 1.08 -25.87 24.41
CA GLU A 325 2.51 -25.66 24.18
C GLU A 325 2.96 -26.34 22.88
N ASP A 326 2.33 -25.98 21.76
CA ASP A 326 2.68 -26.50 20.43
C ASP A 326 2.83 -25.39 19.38
N ASP A 327 3.41 -25.75 18.23
CA ASP A 327 3.65 -24.84 17.10
C ASP A 327 2.35 -24.31 16.47
N ALA A 328 1.20 -24.89 16.79
CA ALA A 328 -0.11 -24.48 16.27
C ALA A 328 -0.81 -23.44 17.16
N SER A 329 -0.32 -23.21 18.38
CA SER A 329 -0.90 -22.26 19.34
C SER A 329 -1.00 -20.83 18.80
N GLU A 330 0.04 -20.33 18.13
CA GLU A 330 0.00 -19.00 17.49
C GLU A 330 -1.00 -18.92 16.33
N ALA A 331 -1.18 -20.01 15.57
CA ALA A 331 -2.21 -20.06 14.55
C ALA A 331 -3.61 -19.95 15.17
N ALA A 332 -3.82 -20.53 16.36
CA ALA A 332 -5.09 -20.45 17.07
C ALA A 332 -5.34 -19.04 17.63
N ARG A 333 -4.32 -18.39 18.21
CA ARG A 333 -4.40 -16.98 18.61
C ARG A 333 -4.74 -16.07 17.43
N HIS A 334 -4.09 -16.28 16.28
CA HIS A 334 -4.40 -15.53 15.06
C HIS A 334 -5.84 -15.77 14.59
N SER A 335 -6.28 -17.02 14.59
CA SER A 335 -7.64 -17.39 14.17
C SER A 335 -8.72 -16.75 15.05
N LEU A 336 -8.50 -16.66 16.36
CA LEU A 336 -9.38 -15.93 17.28
C LEU A 336 -9.45 -14.42 16.97
N VAL A 337 -8.41 -13.83 16.39
CA VAL A 337 -8.42 -12.43 15.94
C VAL A 337 -9.16 -12.28 14.61
N GLU A 338 -9.11 -13.29 13.73
CA GLU A 338 -9.74 -13.25 12.40
C GLU A 338 -11.26 -13.47 12.41
N ILE A 339 -11.81 -14.19 13.41
CA ILE A 339 -13.25 -14.45 13.50
C ILE A 339 -14.03 -13.13 13.48
N LYS A 340 -14.96 -13.03 12.52
CA LYS A 340 -15.75 -11.81 12.27
C LYS A 340 -16.99 -11.67 13.15
N ASP A 341 -17.37 -12.74 13.86
CA ASP A 341 -18.53 -12.73 14.73
C ASP A 341 -18.29 -11.84 15.97
N HIS A 342 -19.15 -10.84 16.16
CA HIS A 342 -19.10 -9.94 17.30
C HIS A 342 -19.48 -10.62 18.63
N GLY A 343 -20.20 -11.75 18.59
CA GLY A 343 -20.48 -12.55 19.80
C GLY A 343 -19.21 -13.05 20.49
N LEU A 344 -18.09 -13.15 19.75
CA LEU A 344 -16.79 -13.51 20.32
C LEU A 344 -16.28 -12.43 21.29
N ASP A 345 -16.54 -11.16 21.02
CA ASP A 345 -16.05 -10.06 21.84
C ASP A 345 -16.68 -10.09 23.24
N GLU A 346 -17.98 -10.38 23.33
CA GLU A 346 -18.70 -10.59 24.59
C GLU A 346 -18.18 -11.83 25.33
N ALA A 347 -17.95 -12.93 24.60
CA ALA A 347 -17.41 -14.16 25.17
C ALA A 347 -16.00 -13.96 25.76
N LEU A 348 -15.13 -13.20 25.09
CA LEU A 348 -13.80 -12.88 25.61
C LEU A 348 -13.87 -12.01 26.87
N VAL A 349 -14.78 -11.04 26.92
CA VAL A 349 -15.00 -10.21 28.12
C VAL A 349 -15.52 -11.05 29.30
N ALA A 350 -16.42 -11.99 29.06
CA ALA A 350 -16.88 -12.93 30.09
C ALA A 350 -15.74 -13.84 30.58
N MET A 351 -14.95 -14.37 29.65
CA MET A 351 -13.81 -15.25 29.94
C MET A 351 -12.74 -14.56 30.79
N LEU A 352 -12.46 -13.27 30.53
CA LEU A 352 -11.56 -12.46 31.35
C LEU A 352 -12.00 -12.36 32.83
N LYS A 353 -13.31 -12.43 33.09
CA LYS A 353 -13.89 -12.28 34.44
C LYS A 353 -13.95 -13.60 35.21
N GLU A 354 -14.33 -14.69 34.54
CA GLU A 354 -14.83 -15.89 35.23
C GLU A 354 -14.02 -17.18 34.98
N SER A 355 -12.89 -17.12 34.27
CA SER A 355 -12.08 -18.31 33.93
C SER A 355 -10.82 -18.48 34.79
N ASP A 356 -10.05 -19.55 34.55
CA ASP A 356 -8.73 -19.75 35.16
C ASP A 356 -7.70 -18.70 34.69
N ALA A 357 -6.58 -18.60 35.38
CA ALA A 357 -5.57 -17.57 35.15
C ALA A 357 -5.01 -17.55 33.71
N ASN A 358 -4.80 -18.70 33.08
CA ASN A 358 -4.24 -18.76 31.73
C ASN A 358 -5.29 -18.31 30.70
N SER A 359 -6.53 -18.78 30.84
CA SER A 359 -7.65 -18.36 30.00
C SER A 359 -7.93 -16.86 30.13
N ARG A 360 -7.86 -16.30 31.35
CA ARG A 360 -8.03 -14.86 31.59
C ARG A 360 -6.92 -14.03 30.95
N ALA A 361 -5.66 -14.45 31.06
CA ALA A 361 -4.54 -13.75 30.45
C ALA A 361 -4.65 -13.75 28.90
N LEU A 362 -4.98 -14.90 28.30
CA LEU A 362 -5.21 -15.00 26.86
C LEU A 362 -6.43 -14.18 26.42
N ALA A 363 -7.53 -14.20 27.18
CA ALA A 363 -8.70 -13.37 26.89
C ALA A 363 -8.34 -11.87 26.90
N ALA A 364 -7.55 -11.40 27.87
CA ALA A 364 -7.05 -10.02 27.88
C ALA A 364 -6.24 -9.69 26.63
N GLU A 365 -5.29 -10.55 26.25
CA GLU A 365 -4.48 -10.38 25.03
C GLU A 365 -5.39 -10.21 23.79
N LEU A 366 -6.38 -11.11 23.63
CA LEU A 366 -7.28 -11.13 22.49
C LEU A 366 -8.22 -9.93 22.45
N ILE A 367 -8.76 -9.49 23.60
CA ILE A 367 -9.53 -8.23 23.72
C ILE A 367 -8.69 -7.06 23.18
N GLY A 368 -7.41 -6.98 23.55
CA GLY A 368 -6.50 -5.96 23.07
C GLY A 368 -6.21 -6.05 21.57
N ARG A 369 -5.96 -7.26 21.05
CA ARG A 369 -5.65 -7.49 19.61
C ARG A 369 -6.85 -7.23 18.70
N ARG A 370 -8.04 -7.64 19.13
CA ARG A 370 -9.33 -7.41 18.43
C ARG A 370 -9.87 -6.01 18.62
N ARG A 371 -9.27 -5.21 19.50
CA ARG A 371 -9.68 -3.84 19.85
C ARG A 371 -11.10 -3.75 20.42
N VAL A 372 -11.46 -4.66 21.31
CA VAL A 372 -12.79 -4.70 21.95
C VAL A 372 -12.90 -3.59 23.01
N THR A 373 -13.30 -2.39 22.59
CA THR A 373 -13.38 -1.20 23.47
C THR A 373 -14.39 -1.35 24.61
N ALA A 374 -15.48 -2.11 24.40
CA ALA A 374 -16.44 -2.45 25.45
C ALA A 374 -15.81 -3.25 26.62
N GLY A 375 -14.69 -3.93 26.38
CA GLY A 375 -13.92 -4.67 27.38
C GLY A 375 -13.01 -3.81 28.25
N ALA A 376 -12.89 -2.50 27.98
CA ALA A 376 -11.94 -1.63 28.68
C ALA A 376 -12.12 -1.63 30.21
N GLY A 377 -13.37 -1.58 30.70
CA GLY A 377 -13.65 -1.68 32.13
C GLY A 377 -13.20 -3.01 32.73
N ALA A 378 -13.49 -4.12 32.05
CA ALA A 378 -13.09 -5.46 32.50
C ALA A 378 -11.56 -5.63 32.54
N LEU A 379 -10.83 -5.02 31.60
CA LEU A 379 -9.35 -4.98 31.63
C LEU A 379 -8.82 -4.21 32.84
N ILE A 380 -9.42 -3.05 33.16
CA ILE A 380 -9.04 -2.28 34.34
C ILE A 380 -9.29 -3.08 35.62
N ASP A 381 -10.43 -3.77 35.71
CA ASP A 381 -10.75 -4.62 36.86
C ASP A 381 -9.78 -5.80 36.96
N ALA A 382 -9.44 -6.46 35.85
CA ALA A 382 -8.46 -7.54 35.82
C ALA A 382 -7.07 -7.06 36.25
N ALA A 383 -6.61 -5.90 35.76
CA ALA A 383 -5.34 -5.29 36.15
C ALA A 383 -5.30 -4.92 37.65
N ARG A 384 -6.44 -4.57 38.24
CA ARG A 384 -6.56 -4.15 39.64
C ARG A 384 -6.69 -5.31 40.61
N LEU A 385 -7.57 -6.25 40.29
CA LEU A 385 -8.13 -7.23 41.23
C LEU A 385 -7.52 -8.62 41.09
N ALA A 386 -6.90 -8.97 39.95
CA ALA A 386 -6.35 -10.30 39.77
C ALA A 386 -5.18 -10.58 40.73
N ASP A 387 -5.15 -11.79 41.29
CA ASP A 387 -4.06 -12.27 42.14
C ASP A 387 -2.85 -12.66 41.29
N GLU A 388 -3.08 -13.17 40.09
CA GLU A 388 -2.06 -13.69 39.20
C GLU A 388 -1.35 -12.57 38.41
N PRO A 389 -0.01 -12.46 38.50
CA PRO A 389 0.74 -11.43 37.77
C PRO A 389 0.54 -11.47 36.26
N ALA A 390 0.43 -12.67 35.67
CA ALA A 390 0.24 -12.84 34.23
C ALA A 390 -1.06 -12.18 33.74
N VAL A 391 -2.16 -12.31 34.50
CA VAL A 391 -3.44 -11.68 34.16
C VAL A 391 -3.34 -10.16 34.25
N ARG A 392 -2.71 -9.63 35.31
CA ARG A 392 -2.53 -8.17 35.47
C ARG A 392 -1.69 -7.57 34.34
N VAL A 393 -0.59 -8.22 33.99
CA VAL A 393 0.30 -7.79 32.90
C VAL A 393 -0.43 -7.79 31.57
N ALA A 394 -1.09 -8.90 31.21
CA ALA A 394 -1.84 -9.00 29.95
C ALA A 394 -2.96 -7.96 29.88
N ALA A 395 -3.64 -7.69 31.00
CA ALA A 395 -4.69 -6.69 31.07
C ALA A 395 -4.17 -5.25 30.87
N LEU A 396 -3.02 -4.91 31.44
CA LEU A 396 -2.38 -3.59 31.25
C LEU A 396 -1.89 -3.40 29.81
N GLU A 397 -1.26 -4.42 29.22
CA GLU A 397 -0.86 -4.40 27.80
C GLU A 397 -2.07 -4.18 26.89
N ALA A 398 -3.15 -4.94 27.12
CA ALA A 398 -4.38 -4.81 26.35
C ALA A 398 -5.04 -3.44 26.54
N ALA A 399 -5.10 -2.92 27.77
CA ALA A 399 -5.63 -1.59 28.03
C ALA A 399 -4.84 -0.49 27.30
N GLY A 400 -3.50 -0.61 27.27
CA GLY A 400 -2.65 0.29 26.50
C GLY A 400 -2.89 0.21 24.98
N ARG A 401 -3.14 -1.00 24.45
CA ARG A 401 -3.52 -1.18 23.02
C ARG A 401 -4.87 -0.58 22.69
N LEU A 402 -5.86 -0.69 23.59
CA LEU A 402 -7.19 -0.09 23.40
C LEU A 402 -7.15 1.43 23.49
N ALA A 403 -6.32 1.97 24.41
CA ALA A 403 -6.12 3.40 24.60
C ALA A 403 -7.44 4.19 24.81
N VAL A 404 -8.38 3.64 25.57
CA VAL A 404 -9.67 4.30 25.85
C VAL A 404 -9.45 5.45 26.83
N GLY A 405 -9.74 6.68 26.41
CA GLY A 405 -9.41 7.91 27.16
C GLY A 405 -10.05 7.96 28.54
N GLU A 406 -11.28 7.48 28.69
CA GLU A 406 -12.04 7.43 29.93
C GLU A 406 -11.39 6.54 31.00
N THR A 407 -10.49 5.63 30.61
CA THR A 407 -9.76 4.76 31.54
C THR A 407 -8.53 5.42 32.17
N LEU A 408 -8.13 6.61 31.71
CA LEU A 408 -6.92 7.30 32.18
C LEU A 408 -6.84 7.43 33.72
N PRO A 409 -7.89 7.88 34.44
CA PRO A 409 -7.81 8.00 35.90
C PRO A 409 -7.50 6.66 36.58
N ALA A 410 -8.10 5.57 36.11
CA ALA A 410 -7.87 4.24 36.66
C ALA A 410 -6.48 3.69 36.33
N LEU A 411 -5.96 3.96 35.12
CA LEU A 411 -4.61 3.57 34.71
C LEU A 411 -3.53 4.31 35.54
N LEU A 412 -3.76 5.58 35.85
CA LEU A 412 -2.88 6.34 36.74
C LEU A 412 -2.90 5.80 38.17
N ASP A 413 -4.07 5.40 38.67
CA ASP A 413 -4.16 4.73 39.98
C ASP A 413 -3.41 3.39 39.98
N LEU A 414 -3.49 2.63 38.88
CA LEU A 414 -2.76 1.37 38.72
C LEU A 414 -1.24 1.59 38.65
N ALA A 415 -0.78 2.63 37.97
CA ALA A 415 0.64 2.98 37.94
C ALA A 415 1.17 3.35 39.34
N ALA A 416 0.40 4.14 40.11
CA ALA A 416 0.76 4.54 41.46
C ALA A 416 0.80 3.38 42.46
N ASN A 417 -0.08 2.38 42.27
CA ASN A 417 -0.27 1.24 43.19
C ASN A 417 0.22 -0.11 42.61
N SER A 418 1.07 -0.07 41.59
CA SER A 418 1.61 -1.25 40.90
C SER A 418 2.35 -2.19 41.84
N ARG A 419 2.21 -3.52 41.68
CA ARG A 419 2.90 -4.50 42.54
C ARG A 419 4.31 -4.85 42.04
N SER A 420 4.64 -4.48 40.81
CA SER A 420 5.94 -4.72 40.19
C SER A 420 6.35 -3.57 39.25
N VAL A 421 7.65 -3.49 38.94
CA VAL A 421 8.17 -2.50 37.98
C VAL A 421 7.59 -2.72 36.57
N ALA A 422 7.34 -3.97 36.17
CA ALA A 422 6.73 -4.30 34.89
C ALA A 422 5.29 -3.78 34.81
N GLU A 423 4.47 -4.03 35.84
CA GLU A 423 3.11 -3.51 35.94
C GLU A 423 3.10 -1.98 35.91
N ARG A 424 4.00 -1.34 36.66
CA ARG A 424 4.13 0.12 36.66
C ARG A 424 4.38 0.65 35.25
N THR A 425 5.39 0.11 34.59
CA THR A 425 5.81 0.55 33.25
C THR A 425 4.66 0.41 32.25
N LEU A 426 3.94 -0.71 32.28
CA LEU A 426 2.80 -0.94 31.41
C LEU A 426 1.62 -0.01 31.72
N ALA A 427 1.33 0.24 32.99
CA ALA A 427 0.27 1.18 33.40
C ALA A 427 0.61 2.63 33.00
N GLU A 428 1.87 3.04 33.11
CA GLU A 428 2.36 4.34 32.64
C GLU A 428 2.22 4.48 31.11
N GLN A 429 2.65 3.47 30.35
CA GLN A 429 2.50 3.45 28.90
C GLN A 429 1.04 3.47 28.47
N ALA A 430 0.19 2.68 29.12
CA ALA A 430 -1.24 2.68 28.88
C ALA A 430 -1.89 4.03 29.21
N SER A 431 -1.44 4.70 30.29
CA SER A 431 -1.89 6.05 30.65
C SER A 431 -1.54 7.06 29.56
N LEU A 432 -0.32 7.03 29.03
CA LEU A 432 0.08 7.90 27.91
C LEU A 432 -0.76 7.62 26.65
N ALA A 433 -1.00 6.35 26.34
CA ALA A 433 -1.84 5.95 25.21
C ALA A 433 -3.28 6.47 25.36
N ALA A 434 -3.91 6.24 26.52
CA ALA A 434 -5.25 6.75 26.83
C ALA A 434 -5.31 8.29 26.79
N ALA A 435 -4.29 8.97 27.33
CA ALA A 435 -4.21 10.42 27.33
C ALA A 435 -4.20 11.01 25.90
N SER A 436 -3.56 10.32 24.95
CA SER A 436 -3.53 10.74 23.54
C SER A 436 -4.90 10.69 22.84
N ARG A 437 -5.87 9.98 23.42
CA ARG A 437 -7.23 9.78 22.87
C ARG A 437 -8.30 10.63 23.56
N LEU A 438 -7.92 11.49 24.51
CA LEU A 438 -8.86 12.37 25.20
C LEU A 438 -9.40 13.47 24.28
N THR A 439 -10.72 13.67 24.34
CA THR A 439 -11.42 14.73 23.60
C THR A 439 -11.44 16.05 24.38
N ASP A 440 -11.72 15.99 25.70
CA ASP A 440 -11.68 17.17 26.58
C ASP A 440 -10.31 17.32 27.26
N ARG A 441 -9.41 18.01 26.56
CA ARG A 441 -8.01 18.21 27.01
C ARG A 441 -7.90 19.13 28.22
N GLU A 442 -8.76 20.15 28.30
CA GLU A 442 -8.73 21.16 29.35
C GLU A 442 -9.19 20.57 30.70
N GLN A 443 -10.32 19.86 30.70
CA GLN A 443 -10.79 19.18 31.91
C GLN A 443 -9.80 18.11 32.36
N ALA A 444 -9.26 17.32 31.42
CA ALA A 444 -8.27 16.31 31.74
C ALA A 444 -7.00 16.91 32.36
N ALA A 445 -6.48 18.01 31.80
CA ALA A 445 -5.33 18.70 32.37
C ALA A 445 -5.58 19.13 33.83
N GLY A 446 -6.79 19.63 34.14
CA GLY A 446 -7.21 19.95 35.51
C GLY A 446 -7.15 18.76 36.47
N LEU A 447 -7.70 17.60 36.06
CA LEU A 447 -7.67 16.38 36.87
C LEU A 447 -6.24 15.88 37.14
N ILE A 448 -5.35 16.01 36.15
CA ILE A 448 -3.94 15.64 36.31
C ILE A 448 -3.19 16.62 37.22
N ALA A 449 -3.52 17.92 37.17
CA ALA A 449 -2.96 18.93 38.06
C ALA A 449 -3.21 18.59 39.53
N ASP A 450 -4.44 18.23 39.88
CA ASP A 450 -4.84 17.89 41.26
C ASP A 450 -4.09 16.67 41.80
N ARG A 451 -3.79 15.70 40.93
CA ARG A 451 -2.98 14.53 41.26
C ARG A 451 -1.51 14.90 41.45
N LEU A 452 -0.96 15.74 40.55
CA LEU A 452 0.43 16.18 40.59
C LEU A 452 0.77 16.93 41.89
N LEU A 453 -0.18 17.69 42.45
CA LEU A 453 0.01 18.39 43.73
C LEU A 453 0.31 17.46 44.91
N LYS A 454 -0.10 16.20 44.84
CA LYS A 454 -0.01 15.23 45.95
C LYS A 454 0.98 14.10 45.63
N ALA A 455 1.57 14.11 44.44
CA ALA A 455 2.35 12.99 43.93
C ALA A 455 3.79 12.98 44.49
N PRO A 456 4.31 11.81 44.89
CA PRO A 456 5.75 11.63 45.11
C PRO A 456 6.54 11.77 43.81
N TYR A 457 7.86 11.86 43.92
CA TYR A 457 8.77 12.15 42.80
C TYR A 457 8.60 11.21 41.59
N ASP A 458 8.49 9.90 41.83
CA ASP A 458 8.34 8.89 40.79
C ASP A 458 7.02 9.05 40.01
N GLN A 459 5.94 9.34 40.72
CA GLN A 459 4.62 9.57 40.13
C GLN A 459 4.51 10.93 39.42
N ALA A 460 5.21 11.96 39.92
CA ALA A 460 5.20 13.29 39.30
C ALA A 460 5.73 13.27 37.86
N SER A 461 6.76 12.46 37.58
CA SER A 461 7.34 12.31 36.23
C SER A 461 6.29 11.85 35.21
N VAL A 462 5.52 10.81 35.57
CA VAL A 462 4.48 10.23 34.72
C VAL A 462 3.37 11.25 34.46
N LEU A 463 2.90 11.93 35.51
CA LEU A 463 1.84 12.92 35.39
C LEU A 463 2.26 14.11 34.50
N LEU A 464 3.51 14.55 34.60
CA LEU A 464 4.05 15.59 33.72
C LEU A 464 4.14 15.13 32.26
N ASN A 465 4.52 13.86 32.01
CA ASN A 465 4.52 13.29 30.66
C ASN A 465 3.10 13.11 30.09
N VAL A 466 2.12 12.79 30.93
CA VAL A 466 0.69 12.76 30.56
C VAL A 466 0.23 14.15 30.17
N LEU A 467 0.53 15.20 30.95
CA LEU A 467 0.22 16.59 30.58
C LEU A 467 0.85 16.98 29.24
N ALA A 468 2.10 16.58 28.98
CA ALA A 468 2.74 16.83 27.70
C ALA A 468 2.12 16.06 26.52
N THR A 469 1.55 14.89 26.80
CA THR A 469 0.84 14.08 25.79
C THR A 469 -0.53 14.65 25.47
N ILE A 470 -1.27 15.12 26.49
CA ILE A 470 -2.54 15.86 26.32
C ILE A 470 -2.27 17.16 25.55
N GLY A 471 -1.20 17.87 25.93
CA GLY A 471 -0.86 19.18 25.37
C GLY A 471 -1.91 20.24 25.67
N GLY A 472 -1.90 21.32 24.88
CA GLY A 472 -2.81 22.46 25.07
C GLY A 472 -2.35 23.45 26.14
N THR A 473 -3.02 24.60 26.16
CA THR A 473 -2.63 25.76 26.98
C THR A 473 -2.63 25.42 28.47
N ARG A 474 -3.68 24.77 28.97
CA ARG A 474 -3.75 24.43 30.40
C ARG A 474 -2.67 23.47 30.85
N SER A 475 -2.37 22.44 30.06
CA SER A 475 -1.28 21.51 30.37
C SER A 475 0.07 22.22 30.42
N LEU A 476 0.32 23.12 29.46
CA LEU A 476 1.53 23.94 29.44
C LEU A 476 1.62 24.83 30.69
N GLU A 477 0.55 25.51 31.07
CA GLU A 477 0.48 26.33 32.29
C GLU A 477 0.82 25.52 33.55
N ILE A 478 0.26 24.32 33.69
CA ILE A 478 0.51 23.45 34.85
C ILE A 478 1.98 23.02 34.92
N VAL A 479 2.55 22.60 33.78
CA VAL A 479 3.95 22.18 33.71
C VAL A 479 4.87 23.38 33.96
N ALA A 480 4.54 24.55 33.40
CA ALA A 480 5.25 25.82 33.62
C ALA A 480 5.24 26.26 35.09
N ALA A 481 4.09 26.15 35.76
CA ALA A 481 3.95 26.45 37.18
C ALA A 481 4.75 25.47 38.03
N THR A 482 4.74 24.18 37.68
CA THR A 482 5.53 23.14 38.36
C THR A 482 7.02 23.40 38.22
N ALA A 483 7.47 23.83 37.05
CA ALA A 483 8.86 24.21 36.80
C ALA A 483 9.33 25.43 37.61
N GLN A 484 8.44 26.18 38.26
CA GLN A 484 8.80 27.36 39.08
C GLN A 484 8.72 27.10 40.59
N LYS A 485 8.17 25.96 41.02
CA LYS A 485 8.04 25.63 42.44
C LYS A 485 9.41 25.52 43.12
N PRO A 486 9.53 25.82 44.42
CA PRO A 486 10.78 25.68 45.18
C PRO A 486 11.09 24.22 45.55
N ASP A 487 10.96 23.31 44.58
CA ASP A 487 11.25 21.89 44.70
C ASP A 487 12.17 21.51 43.52
N ARG A 488 13.43 21.20 43.82
CA ARG A 488 14.47 20.98 42.80
C ARG A 488 14.18 19.78 41.91
N ASP A 489 13.54 18.77 42.48
CA ASP A 489 13.24 17.51 41.83
C ASP A 489 12.07 17.68 40.85
N LEU A 490 11.01 18.38 41.26
CA LEU A 490 9.91 18.77 40.38
C LEU A 490 10.37 19.75 39.29
N GLN A 491 11.26 20.69 39.61
CA GLN A 491 11.89 21.58 38.64
C GLN A 491 12.69 20.79 37.59
N ASP A 492 13.44 19.76 37.99
CA ASP A 492 14.20 18.93 37.04
C ASP A 492 13.26 18.25 36.04
N GLN A 493 12.22 17.60 36.53
CA GLN A 493 11.26 16.87 35.71
C GLN A 493 10.47 17.81 34.78
N ALA A 494 9.88 18.87 35.32
CA ALA A 494 9.05 19.78 34.54
C ALA A 494 9.85 20.51 33.45
N THR A 495 11.10 20.90 33.73
CA THR A 495 11.95 21.53 32.70
C THR A 495 12.42 20.57 31.61
N ARG A 496 12.57 19.26 31.89
CA ARG A 496 12.80 18.25 30.84
C ARG A 496 11.59 18.14 29.92
N VAL A 497 10.39 18.11 30.50
CA VAL A 497 9.13 18.04 29.76
C VAL A 497 8.92 19.29 28.89
N LEU A 498 9.12 20.49 29.45
CA LEU A 498 9.06 21.75 28.68
C LEU A 498 10.10 21.78 27.55
N GLY A 499 11.31 21.30 27.80
CA GLY A 499 12.36 21.23 26.78
C GLY A 499 11.99 20.38 25.58
N ALA A 500 11.14 19.35 25.77
CA ALA A 500 10.63 18.46 24.74
C ALA A 500 9.20 18.81 24.26
N TRP A 501 8.63 19.93 24.70
CA TRP A 501 7.27 20.34 24.35
C TRP A 501 7.08 20.48 22.83
N ARG A 502 5.95 20.01 22.30
CA ARG A 502 5.80 19.81 20.85
C ARG A 502 5.31 21.04 20.09
N THR A 503 4.86 22.07 20.80
CA THR A 503 4.26 23.28 20.21
C THR A 503 5.07 24.54 20.53
N PRO A 504 5.07 25.56 19.64
CA PRO A 504 5.86 26.79 19.82
C PRO A 504 5.46 27.63 21.05
N ASP A 505 4.23 27.47 21.54
CA ASP A 505 3.67 28.17 22.71
C ASP A 505 4.48 27.97 24.01
N ALA A 506 5.33 26.94 24.08
CA ALA A 506 6.27 26.76 25.20
C ALA A 506 7.47 27.72 25.19
N ALA A 507 7.73 28.43 24.09
CA ALA A 507 8.91 29.30 23.97
C ALA A 507 8.94 30.43 25.01
N PRO A 508 7.87 31.23 25.25
CA PRO A 508 7.89 32.27 26.27
C PRO A 508 8.16 31.73 27.68
N VAL A 509 7.63 30.55 28.01
CA VAL A 509 7.87 29.88 29.30
C VAL A 509 9.35 29.51 29.45
N LEU A 510 9.92 28.84 28.44
CA LEU A 510 11.32 28.42 28.45
C LEU A 510 12.28 29.62 28.50
N GLN A 511 11.97 30.71 27.80
CA GLN A 511 12.72 31.95 27.85
C GLN A 511 12.69 32.58 29.24
N GLY A 512 11.51 32.66 29.87
CA GLY A 512 11.36 33.21 31.22
C GLY A 512 12.19 32.42 32.24
N LEU A 513 12.14 31.08 32.17
CA LEU A 513 12.97 30.21 33.01
C LEU A 513 14.46 30.42 32.75
N ALA A 514 14.87 30.54 31.49
CA ALA A 514 16.27 30.77 31.10
C ALA A 514 16.82 32.12 31.57
N SER A 515 15.99 33.16 31.59
CA SER A 515 16.36 34.53 31.97
C SER A 515 16.41 34.77 33.48
N SER A 516 15.92 33.81 34.27
CA SER A 516 15.89 33.88 35.73
C SER A 516 17.06 33.12 36.36
N ASN A 517 17.26 33.29 37.67
CA ASN A 517 18.25 32.50 38.44
C ASN A 517 17.74 31.07 38.73
N HIS A 518 17.20 30.39 37.71
CA HIS A 518 16.63 29.07 37.82
C HIS A 518 17.73 27.99 37.76
N PRO A 519 17.69 26.93 38.60
CA PRO A 519 18.70 25.87 38.59
C PRO A 519 18.88 25.15 37.25
N PHE A 520 17.85 25.20 36.39
CA PHE A 520 17.83 24.58 35.06
C PHE A 520 17.73 25.59 33.91
N SER A 521 18.18 26.84 34.11
CA SER A 521 18.16 27.91 33.11
C SER A 521 18.83 27.51 31.78
N VAL A 522 19.99 26.84 31.83
CA VAL A 522 20.69 26.34 30.64
C VAL A 522 19.85 25.32 29.86
N ARG A 523 19.15 24.41 30.56
CA ARG A 523 18.26 23.45 29.90
C ARG A 523 17.07 24.15 29.25
N ALA A 524 16.48 25.12 29.95
CA ALA A 524 15.37 25.90 29.42
C ALA A 524 15.79 26.66 28.15
N LEU A 525 16.98 27.28 28.15
CA LEU A 525 17.53 27.97 26.99
C LEU A 525 17.75 27.03 25.79
N ARG A 526 18.27 25.82 26.04
CA ARG A 526 18.39 24.79 24.99
C ARG A 526 17.04 24.34 24.43
N GLY A 527 16.02 24.22 25.29
CA GLY A 527 14.64 23.95 24.87
C GLY A 527 14.08 25.07 23.99
N TYR A 528 14.30 26.32 24.38
CA TYR A 528 13.90 27.51 23.61
C TYR A 528 14.58 27.56 22.24
N LEU A 529 15.90 27.33 22.18
CA LEU A 529 16.65 27.23 20.92
C LEU A 529 16.22 26.04 20.06
N ARG A 530 15.80 24.93 20.66
CA ARG A 530 15.21 23.81 19.92
C ARG A 530 13.93 24.23 19.20
N ILE A 531 13.04 24.98 19.86
CA ILE A 531 11.82 25.52 19.24
C ILE A 531 12.18 26.40 18.04
N ALA A 532 13.10 27.37 18.23
CA ALA A 532 13.56 28.25 17.16
C ALA A 532 14.19 27.49 15.96
N ARG A 533 14.73 26.30 16.20
CA ARG A 533 15.35 25.46 15.17
C ARG A 533 14.37 24.55 14.42
N GLN A 534 13.41 23.97 15.14
CA GLN A 534 12.65 22.80 14.67
C GLN A 534 11.17 23.07 14.40
N LEU A 535 10.57 24.05 15.06
CA LEU A 535 9.12 24.29 14.93
C LEU A 535 8.85 25.40 13.91
N GLU A 536 7.69 25.31 13.23
CA GLU A 536 7.25 26.28 12.23
C GLU A 536 7.02 27.64 12.89
N ALA A 537 7.95 28.57 12.66
CA ALA A 537 7.87 29.96 13.07
C ALA A 537 8.36 30.83 11.90
N SER A 538 7.86 32.06 11.82
CA SER A 538 8.32 33.00 10.80
C SER A 538 9.82 33.28 10.93
N GLU A 539 10.48 33.66 9.84
CA GLU A 539 11.90 34.04 9.87
C GLU A 539 12.15 35.13 10.92
N SER A 540 11.32 36.18 10.93
CA SER A 540 11.41 37.28 11.91
C SER A 540 11.33 36.81 13.36
N GLU A 541 10.49 35.81 13.65
CA GLU A 541 10.36 35.26 14.98
C GLU A 541 11.58 34.43 15.36
N ARG A 542 12.11 33.62 14.44
CA ARG A 542 13.33 32.83 14.67
C ARG A 542 14.54 33.74 14.91
N LEU A 543 14.68 34.82 14.15
CA LEU A 543 15.72 35.83 14.35
C LEU A 543 15.59 36.52 15.72
N ARG A 544 14.38 36.93 16.09
CA ARG A 544 14.08 37.47 17.42
C ARG A 544 14.47 36.49 18.51
N MET A 545 14.12 35.21 18.38
CA MET A 545 14.47 34.20 19.35
C MET A 545 15.98 34.00 19.49
N CYS A 546 16.72 33.93 18.38
CA CYS A 546 18.18 33.84 18.42
C CYS A 546 18.82 35.04 19.12
N ARG A 547 18.35 36.26 18.84
CA ARG A 547 18.82 37.49 19.50
C ARG A 547 18.57 37.45 21.02
N GLU A 548 17.35 37.09 21.42
CA GLU A 548 16.99 36.96 22.84
C GLU A 548 17.85 35.89 23.53
N ALA A 549 18.07 34.75 22.89
CA ALA A 549 18.88 33.67 23.42
C ALA A 549 20.36 34.07 23.60
N LEU A 550 20.95 34.82 22.66
CA LEU A 550 22.32 35.35 22.77
C LEU A 550 22.48 36.29 23.96
N GLY A 551 21.47 37.12 24.23
CA GLY A 551 21.45 38.02 25.38
C GLY A 551 21.29 37.30 26.73
N ILE A 552 20.60 36.15 26.75
CA ILE A 552 20.36 35.35 27.96
C ILE A 552 21.54 34.40 28.24
N ALA A 553 22.20 33.89 27.21
CA ALA A 553 23.24 32.87 27.33
C ALA A 553 24.48 33.37 28.08
N SER A 554 24.78 32.74 29.23
CA SER A 554 26.02 32.98 29.98
C SER A 554 27.19 32.12 29.51
N ARG A 555 26.93 31.12 28.66
CA ARG A 555 27.91 30.12 28.21
C ARG A 555 28.07 30.15 26.70
N ASP A 556 29.29 29.93 26.25
CA ASP A 556 29.66 29.90 24.83
C ASP A 556 28.87 28.81 24.06
N GLU A 557 28.57 27.66 24.68
CA GLU A 557 27.90 26.56 23.99
C GLU A 557 26.49 26.93 23.50
N GLU A 558 25.70 27.62 24.32
CA GLU A 558 24.35 28.06 23.95
C GLU A 558 24.38 29.21 22.95
N LYS A 559 25.38 30.10 23.04
CA LYS A 559 25.58 31.16 22.04
C LYS A 559 25.91 30.58 20.66
N LEU A 560 26.80 29.59 20.61
CA LEU A 560 27.11 28.86 19.37
C LEU A 560 25.92 28.07 18.83
N LEU A 561 25.00 27.61 19.68
CA LEU A 561 23.75 27.00 19.20
C LEU A 561 22.84 28.03 18.53
N ALA A 562 22.72 29.25 19.08
CA ALA A 562 21.96 30.33 18.46
C ALA A 562 22.56 30.74 17.10
N LEU A 563 23.89 30.90 17.02
CA LEU A 563 24.59 31.22 15.76
C LEU A 563 24.37 30.15 14.68
N ARG A 564 24.42 28.85 15.05
CA ARG A 564 24.12 27.75 14.13
C ARG A 564 22.67 27.69 13.66
N ILE A 565 21.74 28.31 14.38
CA ILE A 565 20.36 28.45 13.90
C ILE A 565 20.31 29.55 12.85
N LEU A 566 21.01 30.67 13.04
CA LEU A 566 21.10 31.77 12.06
C LEU A 566 21.71 31.31 10.73
N GLU A 567 22.69 30.41 10.75
CA GLU A 567 23.25 29.77 9.54
C GLU A 567 22.18 29.08 8.66
N ARG A 568 21.07 28.61 9.27
CA ARG A 568 19.98 27.93 8.57
C ARG A 568 18.93 28.88 8.01
N ILE A 569 19.01 30.17 8.35
CA ILE A 569 18.10 31.24 7.91
C ILE A 569 18.94 32.47 7.50
N PRO A 570 19.76 32.35 6.45
CA PRO A 570 20.66 33.42 6.06
C PRO A 570 19.88 34.65 5.62
N SER A 571 20.04 35.75 6.35
CA SER A 571 19.45 37.05 6.07
C SER A 571 20.37 38.17 6.54
N VAL A 572 20.14 39.40 6.06
CA VAL A 572 20.93 40.57 6.49
C VAL A 572 20.77 40.80 7.99
N GLU A 573 19.56 40.70 8.52
CA GLU A 573 19.32 40.82 9.97
C GLU A 573 20.00 39.68 10.75
N GLY A 574 19.96 38.44 10.24
CA GLY A 574 20.70 37.31 10.84
C GLY A 574 22.21 37.53 10.84
N LEU A 575 22.75 38.10 9.77
CA LEU A 575 24.17 38.47 9.66
C LEU A 575 24.56 39.56 10.67
N GLU A 576 23.71 40.56 10.86
CA GLU A 576 23.90 41.63 11.85
C GLU A 576 23.89 41.06 13.28
N ILE A 577 22.92 40.18 13.60
CA ILE A 577 22.86 39.49 14.90
C ILE A 577 24.14 38.68 15.13
N ALA A 578 24.56 37.86 14.17
CA ALA A 578 25.75 37.01 14.30
C ALA A 578 27.04 37.85 14.43
N SER A 579 27.13 38.95 13.69
CA SER A 579 28.29 39.86 13.73
C SER A 579 28.44 40.56 15.09
N GLY A 580 27.34 40.73 15.83
CA GLY A 580 27.36 41.28 17.20
C GLY A 580 28.15 40.43 18.21
N GLU A 581 28.33 39.14 17.94
CA GLU A 581 29.09 38.22 18.81
C GLU A 581 30.58 38.12 18.44
N LEU A 582 31.09 38.92 17.49
CA LEU A 582 32.51 38.94 17.09
C LEU A 582 33.39 39.68 18.11
N THR A 583 33.50 39.13 19.32
CA THR A 583 34.37 39.63 20.40
C THR A 583 35.82 39.15 20.23
N GLY A 584 36.79 39.80 20.89
CA GLY A 584 38.20 39.40 20.81
C GLY A 584 38.57 38.12 21.58
N ASP A 585 37.59 37.43 22.16
CA ASP A 585 37.77 36.24 22.97
C ASP A 585 37.65 34.94 22.14
N ARG A 586 37.58 33.79 22.83
CA ARG A 586 37.46 32.48 22.18
C ARG A 586 36.13 32.33 21.43
N LEU A 587 35.02 32.82 21.98
CA LEU A 587 33.70 32.73 21.36
C LEU A 587 33.67 33.54 20.08
N GLY A 588 34.19 34.77 20.07
CA GLY A 588 34.18 35.59 18.87
C GLY A 588 34.97 34.98 17.71
N LYS A 589 36.09 34.29 17.99
CA LYS A 589 36.80 33.49 16.97
C LYS A 589 35.98 32.31 16.44
N GLN A 590 35.14 31.71 17.27
CA GLN A 590 34.23 30.64 16.85
C GLN A 590 33.02 31.19 16.08
N ALA A 591 32.52 32.37 16.45
CA ALA A 591 31.42 33.06 15.78
C ALA A 591 31.81 33.51 14.36
N SER A 592 33.10 33.77 14.10
CA SER A 592 33.62 34.09 12.76
C SER A 592 33.22 33.07 11.68
N GLU A 593 33.15 31.78 12.01
CA GLU A 593 32.68 30.74 11.06
C GLU A 593 31.23 30.98 10.64
N SER A 594 30.32 31.12 11.62
CA SER A 594 28.90 31.37 11.37
C SER A 594 28.68 32.68 10.61
N VAL A 595 29.42 33.75 10.96
CA VAL A 595 29.32 35.04 10.27
C VAL A 595 29.74 34.94 8.81
N VAL A 596 30.87 34.28 8.52
CA VAL A 596 31.33 34.10 7.13
C VAL A 596 30.36 33.25 6.33
N GLN A 597 29.85 32.16 6.90
CA GLN A 597 28.88 31.31 6.22
C GLN A 597 27.59 32.07 5.87
N ILE A 598 27.05 32.87 6.79
CA ILE A 598 25.87 33.69 6.52
C ILE A 598 26.22 34.78 5.48
N ALA A 599 27.39 35.41 5.59
CA ALA A 599 27.84 36.44 4.66
C ALA A 599 27.97 35.90 3.21
N GLU A 600 28.54 34.71 3.03
CA GLU A 600 28.63 34.03 1.73
C GLU A 600 27.24 33.76 1.15
N ALA A 601 26.29 33.33 1.98
CA ALA A 601 24.92 33.04 1.54
C ALA A 601 24.13 34.29 1.12
N VAL A 602 24.36 35.45 1.75
CA VAL A 602 23.66 36.70 1.43
C VAL A 602 24.38 37.56 0.39
N ALA A 603 25.66 37.32 0.14
CA ALA A 603 26.49 38.11 -0.77
C ALA A 603 25.90 38.31 -2.18
N PRO A 604 25.25 37.32 -2.83
CA PRO A 604 24.69 37.50 -4.18
C PRO A 604 23.66 38.63 -4.28
N SER A 605 22.91 38.89 -3.20
CA SER A 605 21.87 39.92 -3.15
C SER A 605 22.29 41.15 -2.35
N HIS A 606 23.23 40.99 -1.40
CA HIS A 606 23.61 42.01 -0.42
C HIS A 606 25.13 42.06 -0.18
N SER A 607 25.91 42.22 -1.26
CA SER A 607 27.38 42.23 -1.23
C SER A 607 27.98 43.23 -0.24
N ALA A 608 27.40 44.44 -0.11
CA ALA A 608 27.89 45.46 0.82
C ALA A 608 27.76 45.03 2.30
N ALA A 609 26.67 44.33 2.65
CA ALA A 609 26.47 43.80 4.00
C ALA A 609 27.44 42.64 4.28
N ALA A 610 27.61 41.72 3.31
CA ALA A 610 28.57 40.62 3.39
C ALA A 610 30.02 41.11 3.55
N ALA A 611 30.45 42.09 2.74
CA ALA A 611 31.78 42.69 2.83
C ALA A 611 32.03 43.40 4.17
N THR A 612 31.00 44.03 4.74
CA THR A 612 31.09 44.68 6.05
C THR A 612 31.31 43.65 7.16
N ALA A 613 30.51 42.58 7.18
CA ALA A 613 30.66 41.51 8.16
C ALA A 613 32.01 40.78 8.01
N ALA A 614 32.45 40.53 6.77
CA ALA A 614 33.76 39.92 6.51
C ALA A 614 34.94 40.76 7.03
N LYS A 615 34.89 42.09 6.92
CA LYS A 615 35.90 42.98 7.53
C LYS A 615 35.94 42.86 9.07
N LEU A 616 34.79 42.67 9.72
CA LEU A 616 34.74 42.43 11.16
C LEU A 616 35.41 41.09 11.51
N VAL A 617 35.15 40.04 10.74
CA VAL A 617 35.81 38.73 10.92
C VAL A 617 37.33 38.82 10.77
N LEU A 618 37.83 39.56 9.78
CA LEU A 618 39.27 39.78 9.60
C LEU A 618 39.93 40.48 10.79
N LYS A 619 39.19 41.35 11.49
CA LYS A 619 39.65 42.03 12.70
C LYS A 619 39.61 41.11 13.93
N THR A 620 38.57 40.29 14.06
CA THR A 620 38.36 39.40 15.21
C THR A 620 39.26 38.16 15.17
N GLY A 621 39.54 37.64 13.97
CA GLY A 621 40.31 36.42 13.78
C GLY A 621 39.43 35.16 13.66
N GLY A 622 40.04 34.06 13.25
CA GLY A 622 39.38 32.78 13.02
C GLY A 622 40.41 31.72 12.60
N SER A 623 39.95 30.58 12.08
CA SER A 623 40.83 29.64 11.40
C SER A 623 41.37 30.24 10.09
N ASP A 624 42.48 29.70 9.59
CA ASP A 624 43.05 30.17 8.31
C ASP A 624 42.05 30.05 7.14
N ASP A 625 41.18 29.04 7.18
CA ASP A 625 40.09 28.87 6.21
C ASP A 625 39.05 30.00 6.31
N VAL A 626 38.55 30.29 7.51
CA VAL A 626 37.58 31.38 7.76
C VAL A 626 38.14 32.73 7.33
N ILE A 627 39.41 33.01 7.65
CA ILE A 627 40.08 34.25 7.22
C ILE A 627 40.21 34.32 5.69
N SER A 628 40.53 33.21 5.04
CA SER A 628 40.64 33.14 3.58
C SER A 628 39.29 33.37 2.90
N ARG A 629 38.22 32.77 3.42
CA ARG A 629 36.84 32.98 2.97
C ARG A 629 36.38 34.43 3.17
N ALA A 630 36.64 35.01 4.34
CA ALA A 630 36.34 36.41 4.63
C ALA A 630 37.07 37.37 3.66
N LYS A 631 38.34 37.11 3.31
CA LYS A 631 39.06 37.95 2.32
C LYS A 631 38.36 37.99 0.97
N ARG A 632 37.87 36.85 0.46
CA ARG A 632 37.19 36.77 -0.84
C ARG A 632 35.97 37.70 -0.90
N LEU A 633 35.18 37.73 0.16
CA LEU A 633 34.00 38.61 0.31
C LEU A 633 34.33 40.12 0.41
N THR A 634 35.60 40.51 0.52
CA THR A 634 36.02 41.91 0.59
C THR A 634 36.75 42.41 -0.66
N THR A 635 37.11 41.49 -1.57
CA THR A 635 37.85 41.76 -2.82
C THR A 635 36.97 41.73 -4.06
N GLU A 636 35.75 41.21 -3.95
CA GLU A 636 34.64 41.38 -4.90
C GLU A 636 33.76 42.57 -4.49
#